data_AF-A0A0J5GTD4-F1
#
_entry.id   AF-A0A0J5GTD4-F1
#
_cell.length_a   1.000
_cell.length_b   1.000
_cell.length_c   1.000
_cell.angle_alpha   90.00
_cell.angle_beta   90.00
_cell.angle_gamma   90.00
#
_symmetry.space_group_name_H-M   'P 1'
#
loop_
_entity.id
_entity.type
_entity.pdbx_description
1 polymer ?
#
loop_
_entity_poly.entity_id
_entity_poly.type
_entity_poly.pdbx_seq_one_letter_code
_entity_poly.pdbx_strand_id
1 'polypeptide(L)'
;MDIPCSTQPFSVVFTHIFQNGSREDTEVASFVEHLSDWDETVHSYTEIRENVNLELRFRCEGVGAKCYMDGFDGLTDVRLMVDHENEENYLGCNRLVTLFKHSTSENYYPYIPGLYSLRVETSDGRTFYTLVKVISNRLFDDQLETMRSEVEEKLKGAALDVIRKQHSPKSLEALRINPVLFRQYQVLQHYFADIYAIVSDLAQKVRSSVAKEYQMQPADKPAHVDVVSIQHRLKRPDTENLVKSVQKRINYDLPENQMLKAILEKWIRLLHEFVETMDRTIKGLTLKSSKDYSFSISLPLERKRRLVEELKEYRGKAMRMNGALSQVKSSHWYQEVSYRKALLVPKVMFVDVRYRKLYQIDQALYGDELPVHTGLGQQWKRTDQLYEIWGWLQVVGVVEEFGLERHRELSKFSKGLDQGDAGLEGSLDGTADVDGADGEDSEDNVARPMRLGDRLVHEWSFGDWGNAERSYRVGDRLVQGEWPRRRDGSISSGDSLDATTAQPIAKDNMIQFSFGATRLHITYDGTIPGNLEATEKFGVPIYTTGTNNNPDVRLDLFVRDVYIGTIMIDMKYRKKHALTDSMRQLTSYADNVRSPYIYGKRRWQKYRPVHQVLVLYPEKHGGIEVDELDGRSISLVPLTPAEDQTVFQETLLRLMEEMLLEAEEEGI
;
A
#
# COMPACT_ATOMS: atom_id res chain seq x y z
N MET A 1 25.28 -28.69 26.04
CA MET A 1 26.48 -28.93 25.21
C MET A 1 26.18 -30.15 24.37
N ASP A 2 25.92 -29.94 23.09
CA ASP A 2 26.24 -30.87 22.00
C ASP A 2 26.52 -30.01 20.76
N ILE A 3 27.53 -30.43 20.00
CA ILE A 3 28.30 -29.61 19.07
C ILE A 3 27.51 -29.34 17.77
N PRO A 4 27.55 -28.11 17.21
CA PRO A 4 26.96 -27.78 15.92
C PRO A 4 27.93 -28.16 14.80
N CYS A 5 27.80 -29.37 14.25
CA CYS A 5 28.39 -29.71 12.95
C CYS A 5 27.78 -31.03 12.44
N SER A 6 26.59 -30.99 11.85
CA SER A 6 26.24 -32.04 10.90
C SER A 6 27.02 -31.73 9.61
N THR A 7 28.06 -32.49 9.30
CA THR A 7 28.69 -32.47 7.98
C THR A 7 27.62 -32.85 6.95
N GLN A 8 27.04 -31.83 6.31
CA GLN A 8 26.04 -32.02 5.27
C GLN A 8 26.75 -32.52 4.00
N PRO A 9 26.12 -33.42 3.22
CA PRO A 9 26.73 -33.98 1.99
C PRO A 9 26.72 -32.97 0.82
N PHE A 10 26.49 -31.69 1.10
CA PHE A 10 26.40 -30.60 0.14
C PHE A 10 26.86 -29.28 0.76
N SER A 11 27.23 -28.32 -0.09
CA SER A 11 27.48 -26.94 0.29
C SER A 11 26.85 -25.96 -0.69
N VAL A 12 26.33 -24.87 -0.14
CA VAL A 12 25.74 -23.76 -0.89
C VAL A 12 26.52 -22.50 -0.52
N VAL A 13 27.10 -21.84 -1.53
CA VAL A 13 27.95 -20.66 -1.33
C VAL A 13 27.45 -19.51 -2.20
N PHE A 14 27.18 -18.38 -1.57
CA PHE A 14 26.94 -17.11 -2.23
C PHE A 14 28.26 -16.36 -2.41
N THR A 15 28.47 -15.75 -3.57
CA THR A 15 29.66 -14.93 -3.84
C THR A 15 29.22 -13.52 -4.24
N HIS A 16 29.52 -12.54 -3.38
CA HIS A 16 29.37 -11.12 -3.72
C HIS A 16 30.59 -10.66 -4.52
N ILE A 17 30.36 -9.94 -5.61
CA ILE A 17 31.40 -9.34 -6.44
C ILE A 17 31.25 -7.82 -6.39
N PHE A 18 32.21 -7.15 -5.75
CA PHE A 18 32.19 -5.70 -5.58
C PHE A 18 32.75 -4.98 -6.81
N GLN A 19 32.45 -3.68 -6.93
CA GLN A 19 32.90 -2.86 -8.07
C GLN A 19 34.42 -2.77 -8.19
N ASN A 20 35.16 -2.88 -7.07
CA ASN A 20 36.62 -2.93 -7.05
C ASN A 20 37.19 -4.30 -7.49
N GLY A 21 36.35 -5.25 -7.88
CA GLY A 21 36.72 -6.61 -8.29
C GLY A 21 36.95 -7.58 -7.13
N SER A 22 36.88 -7.12 -5.87
CA SER A 22 36.97 -8.00 -4.70
C SER A 22 35.76 -8.94 -4.63
N ARG A 23 36.00 -10.12 -4.07
CA ARG A 23 35.00 -11.18 -3.93
C ARG A 23 34.88 -11.60 -2.48
N GLU A 24 33.65 -11.76 -2.02
CA GLU A 24 33.32 -12.23 -0.67
C GLU A 24 32.42 -13.45 -0.80
N ASP A 25 32.92 -14.59 -0.33
CA ASP A 25 32.20 -15.86 -0.32
C ASP A 25 31.53 -16.04 1.05
N THR A 26 30.23 -16.33 1.03
CA THR A 26 29.41 -16.60 2.22
C THR A 26 28.80 -17.98 2.06
N GLU A 27 29.24 -18.93 2.88
CA GLU A 27 28.71 -20.30 2.92
C GLU A 27 27.48 -20.37 3.83
N VAL A 28 26.44 -21.07 3.37
CA VAL A 28 25.22 -21.26 4.15
C VAL A 28 25.46 -22.28 5.25
N ALA A 29 25.37 -21.84 6.50
CA ALA A 29 25.77 -22.64 7.65
C ALA A 29 24.65 -23.54 8.22
N SER A 30 23.39 -23.09 8.15
CA SER A 30 22.27 -23.74 8.84
C SER A 30 21.24 -24.28 7.84
N PHE A 31 20.86 -25.55 8.00
CA PHE A 31 19.74 -26.16 7.28
C PHE A 31 18.90 -27.00 8.25
N VAL A 32 17.60 -27.05 7.98
CA VAL A 32 16.60 -27.82 8.71
C VAL A 32 15.86 -28.77 7.77
N GLU A 33 15.36 -29.91 8.24
CA GLU A 33 14.62 -30.85 7.38
C GLU A 33 13.18 -30.37 7.10
N HIS A 34 12.59 -29.60 8.03
CA HIS A 34 11.33 -28.90 7.84
C HIS A 34 11.46 -27.42 8.23
N LEU A 35 10.88 -26.52 7.44
CA LEU A 35 10.86 -25.08 7.72
C LEU A 35 10.21 -24.74 9.07
N SER A 36 9.30 -25.58 9.58
CA SER A 36 8.71 -25.45 10.92
C SER A 36 9.71 -25.55 12.06
N ASP A 37 10.87 -26.14 11.79
CA ASP A 37 11.92 -26.40 12.78
C ASP A 37 12.94 -25.24 12.82
N TRP A 38 12.75 -24.22 11.96
CA TRP A 38 13.57 -23.01 11.99
C TRP A 38 13.27 -22.19 13.24
N ASP A 39 14.29 -22.06 14.09
CA ASP A 39 14.28 -21.25 15.30
C ASP A 39 15.37 -20.17 15.21
N GLU A 40 14.96 -18.90 15.20
CA GLU A 40 15.84 -17.73 15.09
C GLU A 40 16.82 -17.58 16.26
N THR A 41 16.53 -18.21 17.40
CA THR A 41 17.43 -18.20 18.57
C THR A 41 18.58 -19.19 18.44
N VAL A 42 18.44 -20.17 17.53
CA VAL A 42 19.39 -21.27 17.33
C VAL A 42 20.06 -21.19 15.95
N HIS A 43 19.33 -20.75 14.93
CA HIS A 43 19.77 -20.72 13.53
C HIS A 43 20.01 -19.28 13.09
N SER A 44 21.22 -19.01 12.57
CA SER A 44 21.56 -17.71 12.00
C SER A 44 21.22 -17.64 10.52
N TYR A 45 20.60 -16.55 10.09
CA TYR A 45 20.41 -16.27 8.67
C TYR A 45 21.73 -16.10 7.95
N THR A 46 21.78 -16.58 6.70
CA THR A 46 22.82 -16.13 5.77
C THR A 46 22.40 -14.79 5.20
N GLU A 47 23.18 -13.74 5.47
CA GLU A 47 22.86 -12.39 4.99
C GLU A 47 23.53 -12.10 3.65
N ILE A 48 22.75 -11.59 2.70
CA ILE A 48 23.23 -11.13 1.39
C ILE A 48 22.78 -9.69 1.13
N ARG A 49 23.54 -8.93 0.33
CA ARG A 49 23.30 -7.49 0.14
C ARG A 49 22.56 -7.21 -1.16
N GLU A 50 21.51 -6.39 -1.08
CA GLU A 50 20.79 -5.94 -2.27
C GLU A 50 21.72 -5.15 -3.23
N ASN A 51 21.41 -5.20 -4.53
CA ASN A 51 22.07 -4.41 -5.58
C ASN A 51 23.60 -4.59 -5.69
N VAL A 52 24.13 -5.72 -5.21
CA VAL A 52 25.54 -6.13 -5.39
C VAL A 52 25.57 -7.35 -6.30
N ASN A 53 26.51 -7.41 -7.25
CA ASN A 53 26.64 -8.57 -8.14
C ASN A 53 26.76 -9.84 -7.30
N LEU A 54 25.92 -10.82 -7.60
CA LEU A 54 25.74 -12.00 -6.76
C LEU A 54 25.73 -13.25 -7.61
N GLU A 55 26.55 -14.22 -7.21
CA GLU A 55 26.58 -15.56 -7.78
C GLU A 55 26.25 -16.60 -6.70
N LEU A 56 25.64 -17.71 -7.10
CA LEU A 56 25.32 -18.83 -6.22
C LEU A 56 25.92 -20.11 -6.77
N ARG A 57 26.71 -20.79 -5.94
CA ARG A 57 27.37 -22.06 -6.24
C ARG A 57 26.79 -23.16 -5.36
N PHE A 58 26.35 -24.24 -5.99
CA PHE A 58 25.88 -25.43 -5.31
C PHE A 58 26.83 -26.60 -5.56
N ARG A 59 27.29 -27.26 -4.50
CA ARG A 59 28.11 -28.48 -4.56
C ARG A 59 27.45 -29.59 -3.76
N CYS A 60 27.48 -30.80 -4.27
CA CYS A 60 27.03 -32.00 -3.56
C CYS A 60 27.86 -33.21 -4.02
N GLU A 61 28.04 -34.19 -3.15
CA GLU A 61 28.75 -35.42 -3.51
C GLU A 61 27.89 -36.36 -4.39
N GLY A 62 26.56 -36.23 -4.30
CA GLY A 62 25.59 -37.03 -5.05
C GLY A 62 25.29 -36.52 -6.46
N VAL A 63 25.41 -37.39 -7.47
CA VAL A 63 24.96 -37.10 -8.84
C VAL A 63 23.43 -37.13 -8.87
N GLY A 64 22.80 -35.98 -9.09
CA GLY A 64 21.33 -35.84 -9.15
C GLY A 64 20.72 -34.95 -8.08
N ALA A 65 21.52 -34.39 -7.16
CA ALA A 65 21.03 -33.41 -6.20
C ALA A 65 20.56 -32.12 -6.89
N LYS A 66 19.49 -31.53 -6.36
CA LYS A 66 18.84 -30.33 -6.88
C LYS A 66 18.81 -29.24 -5.81
N CYS A 67 19.06 -28.00 -6.20
CA CYS A 67 18.94 -26.82 -5.34
C CYS A 67 17.92 -25.86 -5.92
N TYR A 68 16.92 -25.50 -5.15
CA TYR A 68 15.85 -24.56 -5.48
C TYR A 68 16.01 -23.32 -4.59
N MET A 69 15.71 -22.15 -5.13
CA MET A 69 15.69 -20.91 -4.36
C MET A 69 14.61 -19.98 -4.90
N ASP A 70 13.95 -19.27 -4.01
CA ASP A 70 12.99 -18.24 -4.37
C ASP A 70 13.62 -17.24 -5.35
N GLY A 71 12.96 -17.02 -6.49
CA GLY A 71 13.40 -16.06 -7.51
C GLY A 71 14.14 -16.66 -8.72
N PHE A 72 14.47 -17.96 -8.72
CA PHE A 72 15.11 -18.63 -9.87
C PHE A 72 14.34 -18.50 -11.18
N ASP A 73 13.02 -18.55 -11.12
CA ASP A 73 12.17 -18.47 -12.31
C ASP A 73 12.10 -17.07 -12.93
N GLY A 74 12.58 -16.05 -12.22
CA GLY A 74 12.81 -14.71 -12.76
C GLY A 74 14.12 -14.60 -13.56
N LEU A 75 15.01 -15.59 -13.46
CA LEU A 75 16.32 -15.57 -14.11
C LEU A 75 16.24 -16.17 -15.52
N THR A 76 16.79 -15.48 -16.50
CA THR A 76 16.93 -15.98 -17.88
C THR A 76 18.21 -16.81 -18.09
N ASP A 77 18.81 -17.32 -17.02
CA ASP A 77 20.10 -18.01 -17.08
C ASP A 77 19.95 -19.45 -17.59
N VAL A 78 20.63 -19.77 -18.70
CA VAL A 78 20.59 -21.09 -19.37
C VAL A 78 21.13 -22.22 -18.49
N ARG A 79 21.80 -21.90 -17.38
CA ARG A 79 22.39 -22.89 -16.46
C ARG A 79 21.37 -23.51 -15.51
N LEU A 80 20.22 -22.86 -15.31
CA LEU A 80 19.08 -23.40 -14.56
C LEU A 80 18.37 -24.49 -15.36
N MET A 81 17.89 -25.50 -14.66
CA MET A 81 17.15 -26.62 -15.22
C MET A 81 15.71 -26.55 -14.73
N VAL A 82 14.76 -27.02 -15.55
CA VAL A 82 13.34 -27.04 -15.18
C VAL A 82 12.98 -28.42 -14.65
N ASP A 83 12.40 -28.48 -13.47
CA ASP A 83 11.74 -29.68 -12.98
C ASP A 83 10.34 -29.76 -13.60
N HIS A 84 10.13 -30.69 -14.54
CA HIS A 84 8.86 -30.82 -15.25
C HIS A 84 7.72 -31.39 -14.39
N GLU A 85 8.01 -31.98 -13.23
CA GLU A 85 6.97 -32.48 -12.31
C GLU A 85 6.42 -31.36 -11.43
N ASN A 86 7.29 -30.47 -10.95
CA ASN A 86 6.94 -29.37 -10.06
C ASN A 86 6.80 -28.02 -10.76
N GLU A 87 7.17 -27.92 -12.03
CA GLU A 87 7.27 -26.69 -12.83
C GLU A 87 8.19 -25.62 -12.20
N GLU A 88 9.19 -26.03 -11.43
CA GLU A 88 10.12 -25.15 -10.71
C GLU A 88 11.53 -25.20 -11.33
N ASN A 89 12.20 -24.04 -11.40
CA ASN A 89 13.60 -23.98 -11.79
C ASN A 89 14.54 -24.40 -10.65
N TYR A 90 15.58 -25.17 -10.98
CA TYR A 90 16.58 -25.63 -10.04
C TYR A 90 18.01 -25.54 -10.60
N LEU A 91 18.96 -25.47 -9.68
CA LEU A 91 20.39 -25.54 -9.94
C LEU A 91 20.89 -26.97 -9.67
N GLY A 92 21.46 -27.61 -10.69
CA GLY A 92 22.07 -28.93 -10.55
C GLY A 92 23.39 -28.89 -9.77
N CYS A 93 23.79 -30.05 -9.23
CA CYS A 93 25.04 -30.22 -8.51
C CYS A 93 26.28 -29.71 -9.28
N ASN A 94 27.23 -29.09 -8.57
CA ASN A 94 28.49 -28.52 -9.06
C ASN A 94 28.33 -27.44 -10.14
N ARG A 95 27.20 -26.73 -10.13
CA ARG A 95 26.94 -25.59 -11.01
C ARG A 95 26.98 -24.26 -10.25
N LEU A 96 27.14 -23.21 -11.04
CA LEU A 96 27.14 -21.82 -10.64
C LEU A 96 26.08 -21.09 -11.44
N VAL A 97 25.23 -20.29 -10.80
CA VAL A 97 24.28 -19.39 -11.44
C VAL A 97 24.55 -17.95 -11.01
N THR A 98 24.35 -17.00 -11.92
CA THR A 98 24.45 -15.58 -11.60
C THR A 98 23.05 -15.09 -11.21
N LEU A 99 22.90 -14.69 -9.94
CA LEU A 99 21.62 -14.22 -9.39
C LEU A 99 21.38 -12.75 -9.72
N PHE A 100 22.43 -11.93 -9.69
CA PHE A 100 22.33 -10.53 -10.04
C PHE A 100 23.63 -10.02 -10.65
N LYS A 101 23.52 -9.18 -11.68
CA LYS A 101 24.65 -8.50 -12.29
C LYS A 101 24.23 -7.10 -12.73
N HIS A 102 25.02 -6.12 -12.32
CA HIS A 102 24.89 -4.74 -12.76
C HIS A 102 25.41 -4.63 -14.20
N SER A 103 24.50 -4.66 -15.17
CA SER A 103 24.80 -4.55 -16.60
C SER A 103 23.75 -3.70 -17.31
N THR A 104 24.18 -2.93 -18.31
CA THR A 104 23.28 -2.16 -19.19
C THR A 104 22.58 -3.03 -20.24
N SER A 105 23.00 -4.29 -20.44
CA SER A 105 22.49 -5.17 -21.49
C SER A 105 21.64 -6.34 -20.99
N GLU A 106 21.74 -6.70 -19.71
CA GLU A 106 21.05 -7.85 -19.12
C GLU A 106 20.07 -7.35 -18.05
N ASN A 107 18.77 -7.57 -18.26
CA ASN A 107 17.71 -7.14 -17.33
C ASN A 107 17.62 -8.11 -16.13
N TYR A 108 18.63 -8.12 -15.26
CA TYR A 108 18.53 -8.81 -13.97
C TYR A 108 17.64 -8.02 -13.02
N TYR A 109 16.64 -8.69 -12.44
CA TYR A 109 15.83 -8.12 -11.36
C TYR A 109 16.57 -8.31 -10.03
N PRO A 110 16.86 -7.25 -9.26
CA PRO A 110 17.56 -7.37 -7.99
C PRO A 110 16.69 -8.07 -6.95
N TYR A 111 17.33 -8.85 -6.07
CA TYR A 111 16.71 -9.32 -4.84
C TYR A 111 16.46 -8.11 -3.93
N ILE A 112 15.22 -7.95 -3.46
CA ILE A 112 14.78 -6.86 -2.59
C ILE A 112 14.98 -7.31 -1.13
N PRO A 113 15.20 -6.40 -0.17
CA PRO A 113 15.34 -6.78 1.23
C PRO A 113 14.14 -7.58 1.75
N GLY A 114 14.42 -8.76 2.31
CA GLY A 114 13.42 -9.74 2.71
C GLY A 114 14.02 -11.13 2.96
N LEU A 115 13.18 -12.08 3.36
CA LEU A 115 13.57 -13.48 3.58
C LEU A 115 13.25 -14.31 2.34
N TYR A 116 14.21 -15.13 1.92
CA TYR A 116 14.12 -16.01 0.75
C TYR A 116 14.39 -17.44 1.19
N SER A 117 13.55 -18.37 0.77
CA SER A 117 13.72 -19.79 1.02
C SER A 117 14.67 -20.42 0.01
N LEU A 118 15.52 -21.32 0.50
CA LEU A 118 16.35 -22.19 -0.32
C LEU A 118 16.13 -23.64 0.12
N ARG A 119 15.86 -24.52 -0.86
CA ARG A 119 15.57 -25.95 -0.67
C ARG A 119 16.61 -26.78 -1.41
N VAL A 120 17.23 -27.73 -0.73
CA VAL A 120 18.15 -28.70 -1.34
C VAL A 120 17.55 -30.09 -1.23
N GLU A 121 17.42 -30.76 -2.37
CA GLU A 121 17.03 -32.16 -2.47
C GLU A 121 18.27 -32.99 -2.81
N THR A 122 18.66 -33.87 -1.89
CA THR A 122 19.83 -34.73 -2.04
C THR A 122 19.48 -36.01 -2.81
N SER A 123 20.49 -36.65 -3.40
CA SER A 123 20.29 -37.86 -4.23
C SER A 123 19.76 -39.08 -3.46
N ASP A 124 19.84 -39.06 -2.13
CA ASP A 124 19.28 -40.08 -1.23
C ASP A 124 17.81 -39.80 -0.85
N GLY A 125 17.18 -38.77 -1.42
CA GLY A 125 15.78 -38.43 -1.24
C GLY A 125 15.47 -37.58 -0.01
N ARG A 126 16.48 -37.11 0.72
CA ARG A 126 16.29 -36.15 1.82
C ARG A 126 16.16 -34.73 1.29
N THR A 127 15.39 -33.91 2.00
CA THR A 127 15.16 -32.51 1.65
C THR A 127 15.55 -31.63 2.83
N PHE A 128 16.31 -30.58 2.53
CA PHE A 128 16.80 -29.61 3.51
C PHE A 128 16.37 -28.20 3.11
N TYR A 129 16.04 -27.38 4.08
CA TYR A 129 15.56 -26.02 3.91
C TYR A 129 16.42 -25.05 4.70
N THR A 130 16.53 -23.83 4.20
CA THR A 130 17.20 -22.72 4.88
C THR A 130 16.59 -21.39 4.45
N LEU A 131 16.79 -20.36 5.27
CA LEU A 131 16.34 -19.01 5.01
C LEU A 131 17.55 -18.08 4.80
N VAL A 132 17.51 -17.34 3.69
CA VAL A 132 18.51 -16.35 3.30
C VAL A 132 17.89 -14.97 3.46
N LYS A 133 18.56 -14.09 4.21
CA LYS A 133 18.09 -12.72 4.44
C LYS A 133 18.80 -11.77 3.47
N VAL A 134 18.04 -11.12 2.60
CA VAL A 134 18.55 -10.00 1.81
C VAL A 134 18.41 -8.74 2.65
N ILE A 135 19.52 -8.06 2.88
CA ILE A 135 19.58 -6.80 3.65
C ILE A 135 19.77 -5.60 2.73
N SER A 136 19.28 -4.45 3.18
CA SER A 136 19.51 -3.21 2.45
C SER A 136 20.97 -2.78 2.49
N ASN A 137 21.47 -2.32 1.35
CA ASN A 137 22.81 -1.77 1.20
C ASN A 137 22.87 -0.26 1.50
N ARG A 138 21.71 0.39 1.75
CA ARG A 138 21.64 1.85 2.00
C ARG A 138 20.95 2.21 3.30
N LEU A 139 19.96 1.43 3.72
CA LEU A 139 19.21 1.68 4.94
C LEU A 139 19.54 0.62 5.99
N PHE A 140 19.29 0.95 7.26
CA PHE A 140 19.11 -0.04 8.32
C PHE A 140 17.68 -0.61 8.26
N ASP A 141 17.46 -1.73 8.96
CA ASP A 141 16.18 -2.45 8.90
C ASP A 141 15.02 -1.61 9.47
N ASP A 142 15.28 -0.83 10.54
CA ASP A 142 14.33 0.10 11.14
C ASP A 142 13.99 1.30 10.24
N GLN A 143 15.00 1.87 9.58
CA GLN A 143 14.82 2.93 8.59
C GLN A 143 13.99 2.42 7.40
N LEU A 144 14.29 1.21 6.90
CA LEU A 144 13.54 0.59 5.82
C LEU A 144 12.09 0.31 6.20
N GLU A 145 11.84 -0.18 7.41
CA GLU A 145 10.48 -0.48 7.88
C GLU A 145 9.65 0.78 8.09
N THR A 146 10.29 1.85 8.58
CA THR A 146 9.66 3.18 8.70
C THR A 146 9.26 3.71 7.33
N MET A 147 10.16 3.65 6.34
CA MET A 147 9.87 4.05 4.96
C MET A 147 8.67 3.28 4.38
N ARG A 148 8.65 1.95 4.57
CA ARG A 148 7.57 1.07 4.10
C ARG A 148 6.24 1.43 4.73
N SER A 149 6.23 1.61 6.05
CA SER A 149 5.04 1.96 6.83
C SER A 149 4.47 3.31 6.42
N GLU A 150 5.30 4.35 6.30
CA GLU A 150 4.86 5.69 5.90
C GLU A 150 4.27 5.73 4.48
N VAL A 151 4.88 5.00 3.54
CA VAL A 151 4.35 4.91 2.17
C VAL A 151 3.03 4.17 2.16
N GLU A 152 2.90 3.05 2.87
CA GLU A 152 1.66 2.27 2.89
C GLU A 152 0.52 2.98 3.63
N GLU A 153 0.84 3.71 4.70
CA GLU A 153 -0.12 4.54 5.44
C GLU A 153 -0.69 5.64 4.56
N LYS A 154 0.16 6.42 3.88
CA LYS A 154 -0.23 7.55 3.04
C LYS A 154 -0.76 7.16 1.66
N LEU A 155 -0.37 5.98 1.15
CA LEU A 155 -0.67 5.54 -0.21
C LEU A 155 -1.06 4.06 -0.22
N LYS A 156 -2.12 3.68 0.51
CA LYS A 156 -2.67 2.31 0.59
C LYS A 156 -2.50 1.50 -0.71
N GLY A 157 -1.59 0.54 -0.71
CA GLY A 157 -1.29 -0.36 -1.82
C GLY A 157 -0.31 0.17 -2.88
N ALA A 158 0.35 1.31 -2.66
CA ALA A 158 1.42 1.84 -3.53
C ALA A 158 2.82 1.38 -3.08
N ALA A 159 3.00 0.98 -1.82
CA ALA A 159 4.26 0.43 -1.33
C ALA A 159 4.46 -1.05 -1.73
N LEU A 160 3.35 -1.75 -1.95
CA LEU A 160 3.31 -3.18 -2.19
C LEU A 160 3.21 -3.50 -3.68
N ASP A 161 4.06 -4.41 -4.16
CA ASP A 161 3.89 -5.12 -5.41
C ASP A 161 3.31 -6.53 -5.13
N VAL A 162 2.26 -6.91 -5.87
CA VAL A 162 1.75 -8.28 -5.81
C VAL A 162 2.66 -9.19 -6.62
N ILE A 163 3.50 -10.00 -5.97
CA ILE A 163 4.35 -10.95 -6.67
C ILE A 163 3.64 -12.28 -6.89
N ARG A 164 3.28 -12.40 -8.17
CA ARG A 164 3.14 -13.61 -8.99
C ARG A 164 4.18 -14.68 -8.60
N LYS A 165 3.78 -15.97 -8.59
CA LYS A 165 3.93 -16.80 -9.80
C LYS A 165 4.96 -16.32 -10.85
N GLN A 166 6.21 -16.02 -10.52
CA GLN A 166 7.41 -16.36 -11.28
C GLN A 166 7.44 -16.27 -12.83
N HIS A 167 6.62 -15.43 -13.47
CA HIS A 167 6.65 -15.21 -14.92
C HIS A 167 6.47 -13.71 -15.27
N SER A 168 7.55 -13.14 -15.81
CA SER A 168 7.69 -11.99 -16.74
C SER A 168 6.86 -10.70 -16.48
N PRO A 169 7.51 -9.52 -16.56
CA PRO A 169 7.02 -8.27 -16.00
C PRO A 169 5.95 -7.55 -16.85
N LYS A 170 5.20 -6.64 -16.22
CA LYS A 170 4.29 -5.62 -16.80
C LYS A 170 2.83 -5.97 -17.11
N SER A 171 2.14 -6.83 -16.35
CA SER A 171 0.70 -7.04 -16.63
C SER A 171 -0.30 -6.89 -15.49
N LEU A 172 0.08 -6.64 -14.22
CA LEU A 172 -0.92 -6.37 -13.17
C LEU A 172 -1.41 -4.93 -13.10
N GLU A 173 -0.57 -3.94 -13.43
CA GLU A 173 -1.03 -2.55 -13.63
C GLU A 173 -2.09 -2.46 -14.74
N ALA A 174 -2.04 -3.36 -15.73
CA ALA A 174 -3.04 -3.45 -16.79
C ALA A 174 -4.36 -4.15 -16.35
N LEU A 175 -4.35 -4.89 -15.24
CA LEU A 175 -5.47 -5.75 -14.80
C LEU A 175 -6.44 -5.09 -13.83
N ARG A 176 -6.06 -3.96 -13.21
CA ARG A 176 -6.90 -3.20 -12.24
C ARG A 176 -7.49 -4.08 -11.11
N ILE A 177 -6.76 -5.11 -10.65
CA ILE A 177 -7.21 -5.97 -9.54
C ILE A 177 -6.65 -5.40 -8.23
N ASN A 178 -7.49 -5.28 -7.19
CA ASN A 178 -7.07 -4.78 -5.87
C ASN A 178 -6.07 -5.77 -5.20
N PRO A 179 -4.83 -5.34 -4.87
CA PRO A 179 -3.81 -6.15 -4.21
C PRO A 179 -4.25 -6.79 -2.89
N VAL A 180 -4.98 -6.04 -2.06
CA VAL A 180 -5.46 -6.49 -0.74
C VAL A 180 -6.49 -7.60 -0.91
N LEU A 181 -7.41 -7.42 -1.86
CA LEU A 181 -8.46 -8.41 -2.15
C LEU A 181 -7.87 -9.71 -2.70
N PHE A 182 -6.84 -9.63 -3.55
CA PHE A 182 -6.15 -10.81 -4.07
C PHE A 182 -5.40 -11.56 -2.95
N ARG A 183 -4.70 -10.85 -2.06
CA ARG A 183 -4.06 -11.43 -0.86
C ARG A 183 -5.06 -12.20 -0.02
N GLN A 184 -6.20 -11.58 0.26
CA GLN A 184 -7.23 -12.20 1.08
C GLN A 184 -7.80 -13.46 0.42
N TYR A 185 -8.03 -13.42 -0.89
CA TYR A 185 -8.40 -14.62 -1.65
C TYR A 185 -7.34 -15.73 -1.53
N GLN A 186 -6.05 -15.39 -1.59
CA GLN A 186 -4.96 -16.37 -1.50
C GLN A 186 -4.86 -17.04 -0.13
N VAL A 187 -5.01 -16.29 0.96
CA VAL A 187 -5.07 -16.86 2.32
C VAL A 187 -6.21 -17.87 2.40
N LEU A 188 -7.40 -17.50 1.91
CA LEU A 188 -8.54 -18.42 1.87
C LEU A 188 -8.25 -19.64 0.99
N GLN A 189 -7.57 -19.46 -0.15
CA GLN A 189 -7.24 -20.53 -1.07
C GLN A 189 -6.26 -21.53 -0.44
N HIS A 190 -5.22 -21.02 0.23
CA HIS A 190 -4.21 -21.82 0.90
C HIS A 190 -4.83 -22.72 1.98
N TYR A 191 -5.69 -22.15 2.83
CA TYR A 191 -6.37 -22.90 3.88
C TYR A 191 -7.67 -23.58 3.43
N PHE A 192 -7.98 -23.62 2.13
CA PHE A 192 -9.32 -24.04 1.68
C PHE A 192 -9.67 -25.47 2.08
N ALA A 193 -8.71 -26.41 2.06
CA ALA A 193 -8.95 -27.78 2.47
C ALA A 193 -9.35 -27.88 3.95
N ASP A 194 -8.61 -27.19 4.83
CA ASP A 194 -8.92 -27.11 6.27
C ASP A 194 -10.26 -26.42 6.51
N ILE A 195 -10.49 -25.27 5.85
CA ILE A 195 -11.73 -24.51 5.95
C ILE A 195 -12.89 -25.41 5.55
N TYR A 196 -12.82 -26.09 4.42
CA TYR A 196 -13.89 -26.94 3.92
C TYR A 196 -14.21 -28.09 4.89
N ALA A 197 -13.19 -28.77 5.43
CA ALA A 197 -13.37 -29.86 6.38
C ALA A 197 -14.04 -29.36 7.67
N ILE A 198 -13.56 -28.26 8.24
CA ILE A 198 -14.09 -27.67 9.48
C ILE A 198 -15.52 -27.17 9.28
N VAL A 199 -15.77 -26.44 8.20
CA VAL A 199 -17.07 -25.85 7.89
C VAL A 199 -18.11 -26.93 7.61
N SER A 200 -17.72 -28.03 6.93
CA SER A 200 -18.59 -29.19 6.71
C SER A 200 -18.95 -29.91 8.02
N ASP A 201 -17.99 -30.07 8.94
CA ASP A 201 -18.26 -30.66 10.26
C ASP A 201 -19.16 -29.76 11.11
N LEU A 202 -18.90 -28.45 11.14
CA LEU A 202 -19.73 -27.47 11.86
C LEU A 202 -21.13 -27.35 11.27
N ALA A 203 -21.31 -27.56 9.97
CA ALA A 203 -22.63 -27.61 9.35
C ALA A 203 -23.52 -28.72 9.94
N GLN A 204 -22.91 -29.85 10.32
CA GLN A 204 -23.62 -30.99 10.93
C GLN A 204 -23.67 -30.91 12.45
N LYS A 205 -22.58 -30.47 13.09
CA LYS A 205 -22.36 -30.53 14.55
C LYS A 205 -21.83 -29.22 15.10
N VAL A 206 -22.64 -28.18 15.00
CA VAL A 206 -22.38 -26.90 15.66
C VAL A 206 -22.58 -27.02 17.18
N ARG A 207 -21.95 -26.14 17.96
CA ARG A 207 -22.21 -26.10 19.41
C ARG A 207 -23.65 -25.68 19.68
N SER A 208 -24.24 -26.28 20.69
CA SER A 208 -25.59 -25.93 21.13
C SER A 208 -25.67 -25.96 22.65
N SER A 209 -26.64 -25.21 23.18
CA SER A 209 -27.00 -25.24 24.60
C SER A 209 -28.46 -25.66 24.74
N VAL A 210 -28.86 -26.09 25.93
CA VAL A 210 -30.27 -26.37 26.23
C VAL A 210 -30.88 -25.13 26.88
N ALA A 211 -31.81 -24.49 26.18
CA ALA A 211 -32.61 -23.39 26.71
C ALA A 211 -33.92 -23.90 27.31
N LYS A 212 -34.39 -23.22 28.36
CA LYS A 212 -35.68 -23.45 28.99
C LYS A 212 -36.67 -22.40 28.50
N GLU A 213 -37.64 -22.79 27.70
CA GLU A 213 -38.76 -21.93 27.31
C GLU A 213 -39.97 -22.27 28.18
N TYR A 214 -40.66 -21.26 28.69
CA TYR A 214 -41.85 -21.46 29.52
C TYR A 214 -43.10 -21.13 28.71
N GLN A 215 -43.99 -22.10 28.55
CA GLN A 215 -45.26 -21.93 27.86
C GLN A 215 -46.41 -22.23 28.81
N MET A 216 -47.48 -21.44 28.73
CA MET A 216 -48.72 -21.74 29.44
C MET A 216 -49.44 -22.88 28.73
N GLN A 217 -49.77 -23.94 29.48
CA GLN A 217 -50.49 -25.10 28.97
C GLN A 217 -51.68 -25.41 29.88
N PRO A 218 -52.78 -25.99 29.34
CA PRO A 218 -53.89 -26.44 30.16
C PRO A 218 -53.42 -27.40 31.27
N ALA A 219 -53.94 -27.22 32.49
CA ALA A 219 -53.61 -28.05 33.64
C ALA A 219 -53.93 -29.54 33.42
N ASP A 220 -54.86 -29.82 32.51
CA ASP A 220 -55.34 -31.15 32.13
C ASP A 220 -54.29 -31.97 31.35
N LYS A 221 -53.25 -31.30 30.82
CA LYS A 221 -52.14 -31.96 30.12
C LYS A 221 -50.95 -32.15 31.07
N PRO A 222 -50.21 -33.27 30.98
CA PRO A 222 -49.01 -33.48 31.77
C PRO A 222 -47.97 -32.39 31.46
N ALA A 223 -47.69 -31.54 32.45
CA ALA A 223 -46.76 -30.41 32.35
C ALA A 223 -45.51 -30.65 33.22
N HIS A 224 -44.35 -30.23 32.74
CA HIS A 224 -43.13 -30.26 33.55
C HIS A 224 -43.07 -29.01 34.42
N VAL A 225 -43.09 -29.21 35.74
CA VAL A 225 -43.21 -28.15 36.75
C VAL A 225 -41.88 -27.97 37.46
N ASP A 226 -41.34 -26.76 37.45
CA ASP A 226 -40.16 -26.39 38.23
C ASP A 226 -40.44 -25.25 39.21
N VAL A 227 -39.40 -24.75 39.88
CA VAL A 227 -39.52 -23.67 40.88
C VAL A 227 -40.18 -22.43 40.29
N VAL A 228 -39.90 -22.08 39.02
CA VAL A 228 -40.49 -20.92 38.35
C VAL A 228 -41.96 -21.17 38.02
N SER A 229 -42.30 -22.39 37.60
CA SER A 229 -43.69 -22.81 37.42
C SER A 229 -44.51 -22.69 38.70
N ILE A 230 -43.95 -23.15 39.83
CA ILE A 230 -44.60 -23.10 41.15
C ILE A 230 -44.76 -21.64 41.61
N GLN A 231 -43.70 -20.84 41.51
CA GLN A 231 -43.75 -19.42 41.88
C GLN A 231 -44.77 -18.63 41.05
N HIS A 232 -44.90 -18.93 39.75
CA HIS A 232 -45.91 -18.31 38.91
C HIS A 232 -47.33 -18.65 39.39
N ARG A 233 -47.60 -19.92 39.71
CA ARG A 233 -48.91 -20.38 40.19
C ARG A 233 -49.29 -19.76 41.54
N LEU A 234 -48.32 -19.60 42.45
CA LEU A 234 -48.54 -18.93 43.74
C LEU A 234 -48.81 -17.43 43.59
N LYS A 235 -48.22 -16.76 42.60
CA LYS A 235 -48.40 -15.33 42.34
C LYS A 235 -49.65 -14.99 41.53
N ARG A 236 -50.19 -15.94 40.77
CA ARG A 236 -51.38 -15.77 39.91
C ARG A 236 -52.39 -16.91 40.07
N PRO A 237 -53.13 -16.94 41.20
CA PRO A 237 -54.15 -17.97 41.48
C PRO A 237 -55.33 -17.93 40.49
N ASP A 238 -55.56 -16.77 39.87
CA ASP A 238 -56.56 -16.51 38.83
C ASP A 238 -56.38 -17.35 37.55
N THR A 239 -55.19 -17.95 37.36
CA THR A 239 -54.87 -18.82 36.23
C THR A 239 -54.88 -20.31 36.57
N GLU A 240 -55.86 -20.76 37.38
CA GLU A 240 -55.94 -22.14 37.87
C GLU A 240 -55.94 -23.22 36.76
N ASN A 241 -56.57 -22.94 35.63
CA ASN A 241 -56.69 -23.86 34.51
C ASN A 241 -55.43 -23.91 33.62
N LEU A 242 -54.40 -23.10 33.91
CA LEU A 242 -53.19 -23.01 33.11
C LEU A 242 -51.93 -23.20 33.97
N VAL A 243 -51.08 -24.13 33.57
CA VAL A 243 -49.78 -24.38 34.20
C VAL A 243 -48.68 -23.83 33.30
N LYS A 244 -47.80 -23.02 33.89
CA LYS A 244 -46.56 -22.59 33.23
C LYS A 244 -45.60 -23.78 33.17
N SER A 245 -45.51 -24.44 32.03
CA SER A 245 -44.70 -25.64 31.80
C SER A 245 -43.35 -25.27 31.18
N VAL A 246 -42.28 -25.92 31.62
CA VAL A 246 -40.94 -25.75 31.02
C VAL A 246 -40.72 -26.73 29.87
N GLN A 247 -40.37 -26.21 28.70
CA GLN A 247 -39.94 -26.98 27.53
C GLN A 247 -38.45 -26.76 27.30
N LYS A 248 -37.71 -27.85 27.09
CA LYS A 248 -36.29 -27.80 26.75
C LYS A 248 -36.16 -27.71 25.24
N ARG A 249 -35.61 -26.60 24.74
CA ARG A 249 -35.29 -26.42 23.32
C ARG A 249 -33.78 -26.35 23.14
N ILE A 250 -33.29 -26.87 22.03
CA ILE A 250 -31.89 -26.68 21.64
C ILE A 250 -31.72 -25.24 21.17
N ASN A 251 -30.82 -24.51 21.82
CA ASN A 251 -30.45 -23.15 21.46
C ASN A 251 -29.09 -23.13 20.78
N TYR A 252 -29.10 -22.76 19.51
CA TYR A 252 -27.91 -22.57 18.69
C TYR A 252 -27.40 -21.12 18.70
N ASP A 253 -28.18 -20.15 19.20
CA ASP A 253 -27.81 -18.73 19.21
C ASP A 253 -26.82 -18.41 20.35
N LEU A 254 -25.64 -19.02 20.24
CA LEU A 254 -24.50 -18.83 21.14
C LEU A 254 -23.53 -17.79 20.57
N PRO A 255 -22.81 -17.01 21.41
CA PRO A 255 -21.87 -15.99 20.94
C PRO A 255 -20.82 -16.51 19.94
N GLU A 256 -20.30 -17.73 20.16
CA GLU A 256 -19.35 -18.38 19.24
C GLU A 256 -19.96 -18.71 17.88
N ASN A 257 -21.24 -19.07 17.83
CA ASN A 257 -21.94 -19.40 16.60
C ASN A 257 -22.32 -18.12 15.84
N GLN A 258 -22.63 -17.04 16.55
CA GLN A 258 -22.83 -15.71 15.97
C GLN A 258 -21.53 -15.20 15.33
N MET A 259 -20.39 -15.37 16.03
CA MET A 259 -19.08 -14.99 15.51
C MET A 259 -18.66 -15.85 14.31
N LEU A 260 -18.87 -17.17 14.37
CA LEU A 260 -18.67 -18.08 13.24
C LEU A 260 -19.48 -17.63 12.02
N LYS A 261 -20.77 -17.34 12.20
CA LYS A 261 -21.63 -16.83 11.14
C LYS A 261 -21.09 -15.51 10.56
N ALA A 262 -20.60 -14.61 11.40
CA ALA A 262 -20.02 -13.35 10.96
C ALA A 262 -18.75 -13.54 10.11
N ILE A 263 -17.84 -14.44 10.53
CA ILE A 263 -16.62 -14.79 9.77
C ILE A 263 -17.00 -15.39 8.41
N LEU A 264 -17.92 -16.35 8.38
CA LEU A 264 -18.34 -16.98 7.12
C LEU A 264 -19.00 -16.00 6.15
N GLU A 265 -19.88 -15.12 6.63
CA GLU A 265 -20.48 -14.08 5.77
C GLU A 265 -19.44 -13.11 5.21
N LYS A 266 -18.42 -12.79 6.02
CA LYS A 266 -17.31 -11.91 5.61
C LYS A 266 -16.47 -12.57 4.50
N TRP A 267 -16.11 -13.83 4.64
CA TRP A 267 -15.35 -14.56 3.61
C TRP A 267 -16.14 -14.78 2.33
N ILE A 268 -17.45 -15.06 2.44
CA ILE A 268 -18.35 -15.21 1.29
C ILE A 268 -18.44 -13.90 0.49
N ARG A 269 -18.59 -12.76 1.17
CA ARG A 269 -18.60 -11.44 0.51
C ARG A 269 -17.28 -11.16 -0.20
N LEU A 270 -16.16 -11.45 0.45
CA LEU A 270 -14.82 -11.28 -0.10
C LEU A 270 -14.61 -12.09 -1.38
N LEU A 271 -14.95 -13.38 -1.35
CA LEU A 271 -14.86 -14.24 -2.55
C LEU A 271 -15.78 -13.78 -3.67
N HIS A 272 -16.96 -13.24 -3.33
CA HIS A 272 -17.88 -12.69 -4.32
C HIS A 272 -17.31 -11.43 -5.00
N GLU A 273 -16.80 -10.48 -4.20
CA GLU A 273 -16.13 -9.26 -4.69
C GLU A 273 -14.92 -9.61 -5.58
N PHE A 274 -14.15 -10.63 -5.18
CA PHE A 274 -13.02 -11.11 -5.96
C PHE A 274 -13.47 -11.67 -7.32
N VAL A 275 -14.49 -12.52 -7.35
CA VAL A 275 -15.06 -13.06 -8.60
C VAL A 275 -15.56 -11.94 -9.51
N GLU A 276 -16.29 -10.96 -8.98
CA GLU A 276 -16.76 -9.82 -9.77
C GLU A 276 -15.60 -9.03 -10.39
N THR A 277 -14.55 -8.78 -9.61
CA THR A 277 -13.35 -8.06 -10.08
C THR A 277 -12.71 -8.81 -11.24
N MET A 278 -12.56 -10.13 -11.11
CA MET A 278 -12.01 -10.99 -12.16
C MET A 278 -12.89 -10.97 -13.42
N ASP A 279 -14.21 -11.01 -13.27
CA ASP A 279 -15.16 -10.93 -14.38
C ASP A 279 -15.04 -9.61 -15.15
N ARG A 280 -14.94 -8.48 -14.44
CA ARG A 280 -14.73 -7.16 -15.05
C ARG A 280 -13.42 -7.11 -15.84
N THR A 281 -12.35 -7.65 -15.27
CA THR A 281 -11.02 -7.67 -15.91
C THR A 281 -10.97 -8.58 -17.14
N ILE A 282 -11.53 -9.79 -17.06
CA ILE A 282 -11.63 -10.72 -18.21
C ILE A 282 -12.46 -10.08 -19.34
N LYS A 283 -13.59 -9.46 -19.00
CA LYS A 283 -14.46 -8.77 -19.96
C LYS A 283 -13.74 -7.58 -20.62
N GLY A 284 -13.01 -6.78 -19.84
CA GLY A 284 -12.21 -5.65 -20.35
C GLY A 284 -11.08 -6.08 -21.29
N LEU A 285 -10.45 -7.23 -21.03
CA LEU A 285 -9.44 -7.81 -21.92
C LEU A 285 -10.07 -8.38 -23.21
N THR A 286 -11.28 -8.93 -23.13
CA THR A 286 -11.94 -9.61 -24.26
C THR A 286 -12.64 -8.65 -25.23
N LEU A 287 -13.23 -7.55 -24.74
CA LEU A 287 -14.00 -6.58 -25.55
C LEU A 287 -13.14 -5.59 -26.36
N LYS A 288 -11.91 -5.29 -25.93
CA LYS A 288 -10.98 -4.36 -26.61
C LYS A 288 -10.33 -4.97 -27.88
N SER A 289 -11.14 -5.61 -28.72
CA SER A 289 -10.75 -6.21 -30.02
C SER A 289 -11.15 -5.32 -31.21
N SER A 290 -11.67 -4.11 -30.97
CA SER A 290 -12.20 -3.23 -32.01
C SER A 290 -11.46 -1.89 -32.04
N LYS A 291 -10.39 -1.85 -32.83
CA LYS A 291 -9.80 -0.73 -33.58
C LYS A 291 -9.34 0.59 -32.93
N ASP A 292 -9.68 0.97 -31.71
CA ASP A 292 -9.25 2.28 -31.20
C ASP A 292 -8.37 2.27 -29.94
N TYR A 293 -7.35 3.11 -30.02
CA TYR A 293 -6.47 3.67 -28.99
C TYR A 293 -5.10 3.04 -28.65
N SER A 294 -4.11 3.88 -28.92
CA SER A 294 -2.72 3.91 -28.47
C SER A 294 -2.60 4.29 -26.99
N PHE A 295 -1.44 3.96 -26.40
CA PHE A 295 -0.99 4.32 -25.04
C PHE A 295 -1.53 3.49 -23.86
N SER A 296 -1.23 2.18 -23.85
CA SER A 296 -0.92 1.42 -22.64
C SER A 296 -0.37 0.04 -23.03
N ILE A 297 0.92 -0.21 -22.74
CA ILE A 297 1.64 -1.50 -22.74
C ILE A 297 1.21 -2.49 -23.84
N SER A 298 1.97 -2.52 -24.94
CA SER A 298 1.83 -3.51 -26.01
C SER A 298 2.17 -4.93 -25.53
N LEU A 299 1.20 -5.64 -24.95
CA LEU A 299 1.30 -7.08 -24.69
C LEU A 299 1.08 -7.86 -25.99
N PRO A 300 2.01 -8.74 -26.41
CA PRO A 300 1.81 -9.67 -27.52
C PRO A 300 0.50 -10.48 -27.36
N LEU A 301 -0.20 -10.72 -28.47
CA LEU A 301 -1.53 -11.36 -28.53
C LEU A 301 -1.59 -12.73 -27.81
N GLU A 302 -0.51 -13.51 -27.86
CA GLU A 302 -0.37 -14.78 -27.14
C GLU A 302 -0.24 -14.61 -25.63
N ARG A 303 0.44 -13.56 -25.14
CA ARG A 303 0.56 -13.28 -23.70
C ARG A 303 -0.78 -12.85 -23.11
N LYS A 304 -1.57 -12.09 -23.87
CA LYS A 304 -2.94 -11.71 -23.49
C LYS A 304 -3.87 -12.93 -23.37
N ARG A 305 -3.73 -13.91 -24.28
CA ARG A 305 -4.50 -15.17 -24.23
C ARG A 305 -4.15 -16.02 -23.00
N ARG A 306 -2.86 -16.20 -22.70
CA ARG A 306 -2.41 -16.94 -21.51
C ARG A 306 -2.92 -16.31 -20.22
N LEU A 307 -2.81 -14.98 -20.12
CA LEU A 307 -3.29 -14.24 -18.97
C LEU A 307 -4.81 -14.39 -18.75
N VAL A 308 -5.60 -14.34 -19.82
CA VAL A 308 -7.06 -14.56 -19.71
C VAL A 308 -7.36 -15.96 -19.17
N GLU A 309 -6.58 -16.96 -19.55
CA GLU A 309 -6.79 -18.34 -19.10
C GLU A 309 -6.43 -18.51 -17.61
N GLU A 310 -5.32 -17.92 -17.15
CA GLU A 310 -4.97 -17.87 -15.72
C GLU A 310 -6.05 -17.17 -14.89
N LEU A 311 -6.57 -16.04 -15.37
CA LEU A 311 -7.64 -15.31 -14.68
C LEU A 311 -8.92 -16.14 -14.57
N LYS A 312 -9.29 -16.90 -15.61
CA LYS A 312 -10.42 -17.83 -15.55
C LYS A 312 -10.19 -18.93 -14.53
N GLU A 313 -8.95 -19.40 -14.37
CA GLU A 313 -8.61 -20.43 -13.38
C GLU A 313 -8.82 -19.92 -11.95
N TYR A 314 -8.28 -18.74 -11.62
CA TYR A 314 -8.49 -18.10 -10.31
C TYR A 314 -9.97 -17.85 -10.03
N ARG A 315 -10.69 -17.30 -11.02
CA ARG A 315 -12.14 -17.10 -10.94
C ARG A 315 -12.87 -18.42 -10.65
N GLY A 316 -12.53 -19.49 -11.36
CA GLY A 316 -13.13 -20.81 -11.18
C GLY A 316 -12.86 -21.40 -9.79
N LYS A 317 -11.64 -21.23 -9.25
CA LYS A 317 -11.29 -21.60 -7.88
C LYS A 317 -12.11 -20.80 -6.86
N ALA A 318 -12.15 -19.48 -6.98
CA ALA A 318 -12.91 -18.61 -6.08
C ALA A 318 -14.41 -18.92 -6.08
N MET A 319 -15.01 -19.19 -7.25
CA MET A 319 -16.41 -19.62 -7.36
C MET A 319 -16.68 -20.94 -6.63
N ARG A 320 -15.79 -21.93 -6.76
CA ARG A 320 -15.90 -23.22 -6.04
C ARG A 320 -15.85 -23.02 -4.53
N MET A 321 -14.90 -22.20 -4.07
CA MET A 321 -14.77 -21.88 -2.64
C MET A 321 -16.02 -21.18 -2.11
N ASN A 322 -16.53 -20.20 -2.85
CA ASN A 322 -17.73 -19.46 -2.48
C ASN A 322 -18.96 -20.38 -2.41
N GLY A 323 -19.12 -21.27 -3.40
CA GLY A 323 -20.19 -22.27 -3.41
C GLY A 323 -20.13 -23.21 -2.21
N ALA A 324 -18.94 -23.70 -1.87
CA ALA A 324 -18.74 -24.58 -0.72
C ALA A 324 -19.07 -23.90 0.62
N LEU A 325 -18.61 -22.66 0.82
CA LEU A 325 -18.93 -21.89 2.02
C LEU A 325 -20.42 -21.52 2.09
N SER A 326 -21.02 -21.18 0.95
CA SER A 326 -22.44 -20.83 0.86
C SER A 326 -23.37 -22.01 1.17
N GLN A 327 -22.90 -23.26 0.99
CA GLN A 327 -23.70 -24.45 1.32
C GLN A 327 -24.09 -24.50 2.80
N VAL A 328 -23.27 -23.97 3.72
CA VAL A 328 -23.58 -23.95 5.15
C VAL A 328 -24.78 -23.08 5.49
N LYS A 329 -25.13 -22.12 4.63
CA LYS A 329 -26.35 -21.32 4.80
C LYS A 329 -27.63 -22.15 4.74
N SER A 330 -27.58 -23.35 4.16
CA SER A 330 -28.72 -24.29 4.12
C SER A 330 -28.94 -25.06 5.43
N SER A 331 -27.98 -25.01 6.36
CA SER A 331 -28.10 -25.71 7.64
C SER A 331 -29.12 -25.05 8.58
N HIS A 332 -29.87 -25.87 9.32
CA HIS A 332 -30.95 -25.41 10.20
C HIS A 332 -30.47 -24.38 11.24
N TRP A 333 -29.32 -24.62 11.86
CA TRP A 333 -28.77 -23.73 12.88
C TRP A 333 -28.37 -22.37 12.30
N TYR A 334 -27.89 -22.31 11.05
CA TYR A 334 -27.43 -21.05 10.44
C TYR A 334 -28.58 -20.06 10.28
N GLN A 335 -29.81 -20.55 10.05
CA GLN A 335 -31.02 -19.73 9.97
C GLN A 335 -31.50 -19.24 11.34
N GLU A 336 -31.33 -20.04 12.39
CA GLU A 336 -31.73 -19.70 13.76
C GLU A 336 -30.77 -18.75 14.48
N VAL A 337 -29.48 -18.74 14.10
CA VAL A 337 -28.46 -17.89 14.74
C VAL A 337 -28.56 -16.43 14.29
N SER A 338 -28.57 -15.52 15.26
CA SER A 338 -28.64 -14.09 15.02
C SER A 338 -27.34 -13.55 14.40
N TYR A 339 -27.43 -12.61 13.47
CA TYR A 339 -26.25 -11.85 13.01
C TYR A 339 -26.01 -10.68 13.96
N ARG A 340 -25.13 -10.86 14.96
CA ARG A 340 -24.75 -9.80 15.91
C ARG A 340 -23.23 -9.64 15.94
N LYS A 341 -22.76 -8.39 15.89
CA LYS A 341 -21.35 -8.07 16.08
C LYS A 341 -21.00 -8.35 17.55
N ALA A 342 -20.15 -9.34 17.79
CA ALA A 342 -19.72 -9.67 19.14
C ALA A 342 -18.87 -8.51 19.71
N LEU A 343 -19.24 -8.02 20.90
CA LEU A 343 -18.48 -6.98 21.60
C LEU A 343 -17.14 -7.49 22.14
N LEU A 344 -17.05 -8.80 22.39
CA LEU A 344 -15.88 -9.51 22.93
C LEU A 344 -15.77 -10.88 22.28
N VAL A 345 -14.54 -11.34 22.04
CA VAL A 345 -14.25 -12.67 21.48
C VAL A 345 -14.60 -13.74 22.52
N PRO A 346 -15.51 -14.69 22.23
CA PRO A 346 -15.86 -15.76 23.16
C PRO A 346 -14.65 -16.66 23.47
N LYS A 347 -14.47 -17.07 24.74
CA LYS A 347 -13.37 -17.97 25.14
C LYS A 347 -13.35 -19.29 24.34
N VAL A 348 -14.52 -19.73 23.89
CA VAL A 348 -14.70 -20.94 23.08
C VAL A 348 -13.92 -20.87 21.76
N MET A 349 -13.71 -19.66 21.23
CA MET A 349 -12.89 -19.43 20.03
C MET A 349 -11.43 -19.84 20.23
N PHE A 350 -10.94 -19.98 21.47
CA PHE A 350 -9.57 -20.42 21.75
C PHE A 350 -9.49 -21.88 22.22
N VAL A 351 -10.62 -22.45 22.66
CA VAL A 351 -10.66 -23.81 23.23
C VAL A 351 -11.01 -24.84 22.16
N ASP A 352 -12.10 -24.64 21.42
CA ASP A 352 -12.51 -25.56 20.36
C ASP A 352 -11.60 -25.38 19.14
N VAL A 353 -10.95 -26.47 18.70
CA VAL A 353 -9.97 -26.48 17.59
C VAL A 353 -10.59 -25.95 16.30
N ARG A 354 -11.87 -26.25 16.05
CA ARG A 354 -12.60 -25.85 14.84
C ARG A 354 -12.80 -24.34 14.77
N TYR A 355 -13.32 -23.76 15.86
CA TYR A 355 -13.56 -22.31 15.95
C TYR A 355 -12.24 -21.54 15.97
N ARG A 356 -11.23 -22.06 16.68
CA ARG A 356 -9.90 -21.47 16.78
C ARG A 356 -9.20 -21.37 15.43
N LYS A 357 -9.19 -22.44 14.64
CA LYS A 357 -8.54 -22.43 13.33
C LYS A 357 -9.20 -21.44 12.39
N LEU A 358 -10.54 -21.39 12.36
CA LEU A 358 -11.27 -20.40 11.54
C LEU A 358 -10.99 -18.96 11.98
N TYR A 359 -10.90 -18.72 13.29
CA TYR A 359 -10.58 -17.40 13.82
C TYR A 359 -9.13 -16.98 13.50
N GLN A 360 -8.16 -17.89 13.62
CA GLN A 360 -6.77 -17.64 13.25
C GLN A 360 -6.64 -17.29 11.76
N ILE A 361 -7.39 -17.97 10.89
CA ILE A 361 -7.43 -17.65 9.46
C ILE A 361 -8.07 -16.27 9.24
N ASP A 362 -9.14 -15.92 9.97
CA ASP A 362 -9.75 -14.58 9.89
C ASP A 362 -8.80 -13.48 10.37
N GLN A 363 -7.96 -13.75 11.36
CA GLN A 363 -6.92 -12.80 11.78
C GLN A 363 -5.81 -12.69 10.72
N ALA A 364 -5.33 -13.81 10.17
CA ALA A 364 -4.31 -13.81 9.12
C ALA A 364 -4.76 -13.08 7.84
N LEU A 365 -6.06 -13.10 7.53
CA LEU A 365 -6.66 -12.36 6.42
C LEU A 365 -6.51 -10.84 6.53
N TYR A 366 -6.37 -10.31 7.74
CA TYR A 366 -6.36 -8.87 8.03
C TYR A 366 -5.13 -8.39 8.80
N GLY A 367 -4.26 -9.30 9.25
CA GLY A 367 -2.94 -8.93 9.76
C GLY A 367 -1.99 -8.54 8.63
N ASP A 368 -0.97 -7.76 8.93
CA ASP A 368 -0.01 -7.23 7.96
C ASP A 368 0.98 -8.32 7.49
N GLU A 369 1.22 -9.34 8.32
CA GLU A 369 2.19 -10.40 8.05
C GLU A 369 1.52 -11.66 7.51
N LEU A 370 1.92 -12.07 6.30
CA LEU A 370 1.70 -13.42 5.79
C LEU A 370 2.89 -14.29 6.22
N PRO A 371 2.68 -15.53 6.67
CA PRO A 371 3.73 -16.54 6.63
C PRO A 371 4.21 -16.66 5.18
N VAL A 372 5.51 -16.46 4.97
CA VAL A 372 6.23 -16.34 3.69
C VAL A 372 6.02 -17.53 2.73
N HIS A 373 5.38 -18.62 3.18
CA HIS A 373 5.27 -19.88 2.44
C HIS A 373 3.93 -20.15 1.75
N THR A 374 3.02 -19.17 1.63
CA THR A 374 2.04 -19.25 0.54
C THR A 374 2.76 -18.78 -0.72
N GLY A 375 3.06 -19.68 -1.66
CA GLY A 375 3.82 -19.43 -2.90
C GLY A 375 3.21 -18.45 -3.90
N LEU A 376 2.84 -17.26 -3.41
CA LEU A 376 2.50 -15.99 -4.03
C LEU A 376 2.46 -14.94 -2.89
N GLY A 377 3.62 -14.42 -2.50
CA GLY A 377 3.74 -13.35 -1.50
C GLY A 377 3.58 -11.96 -2.12
N GLN A 378 3.01 -11.01 -1.38
CA GLN A 378 3.26 -9.60 -1.66
C GLN A 378 4.75 -9.33 -1.40
N GLN A 379 5.43 -8.68 -2.34
CA GLN A 379 6.78 -8.19 -2.13
C GLN A 379 6.73 -6.68 -2.16
N TRP A 380 7.51 -6.04 -1.29
CA TRP A 380 7.71 -4.60 -1.37
C TRP A 380 8.21 -4.20 -2.76
N LYS A 381 7.84 -3.00 -3.22
CA LYS A 381 8.50 -2.40 -4.38
C LYS A 381 10.01 -2.35 -4.18
N ARG A 382 10.76 -2.24 -5.27
CA ARG A 382 12.23 -2.10 -5.21
C ARG A 382 12.57 -0.93 -4.28
N THR A 383 13.60 -1.10 -3.47
CA THR A 383 13.94 -0.14 -2.41
C THR A 383 14.27 1.24 -2.97
N ASP A 384 14.81 1.33 -4.19
CA ASP A 384 15.02 2.59 -4.91
C ASP A 384 13.71 3.30 -5.26
N GLN A 385 12.70 2.57 -5.72
CA GLN A 385 11.36 3.10 -6.02
C GLN A 385 10.60 3.49 -4.76
N LEU A 386 10.69 2.71 -3.68
CA LEU A 386 10.10 3.06 -2.40
C LEU A 386 10.69 4.37 -1.86
N TYR A 387 12.01 4.52 -1.96
CA TYR A 387 12.69 5.73 -1.53
C TYR A 387 12.28 6.94 -2.35
N GLU A 388 12.06 6.78 -3.65
CA GLU A 388 11.56 7.84 -4.53
C GLU A 388 10.14 8.27 -4.15
N ILE A 389 9.21 7.32 -4.01
CA ILE A 389 7.83 7.62 -3.58
C ILE A 389 7.82 8.28 -2.20
N TRP A 390 8.59 7.73 -1.27
CA TRP A 390 8.71 8.26 0.09
C TRP A 390 9.28 9.67 0.11
N GLY A 391 10.36 9.94 -0.65
CA GLY A 391 10.96 11.27 -0.76
C GLY A 391 9.98 12.31 -1.31
N TRP A 392 9.15 11.93 -2.28
CA TRP A 392 8.09 12.80 -2.79
C TRP A 392 7.05 13.13 -1.70
N LEU A 393 6.64 12.15 -0.90
CA LEU A 393 5.74 12.38 0.25
C LEU A 393 6.33 13.34 1.28
N GLN A 394 7.66 13.34 1.48
CA GLN A 394 8.32 14.30 2.37
C GLN A 394 8.31 15.72 1.78
N VAL A 395 8.61 15.89 0.49
CA VAL A 395 8.50 17.20 -0.20
C VAL A 395 7.11 17.78 -0.06
N VAL A 396 6.09 16.93 -0.27
CA VAL A 396 4.69 17.31 -0.14
C VAL A 396 4.38 17.80 1.29
N GLY A 397 4.88 17.09 2.32
CA GLY A 397 4.70 17.49 3.72
C GLY A 397 5.31 18.85 4.06
N VAL A 398 6.51 19.15 3.55
CA VAL A 398 7.17 20.45 3.78
C VAL A 398 6.38 21.61 3.16
N VAL A 399 5.87 21.42 1.93
CA VAL A 399 5.08 22.46 1.25
C VAL A 399 3.74 22.71 1.96
N GLU A 400 3.14 21.67 2.54
CA GLU A 400 1.93 21.79 3.36
C GLU A 400 2.20 22.62 4.63
N GLU A 401 3.28 22.32 5.35
CA GLU A 401 3.66 23.05 6.56
C GLU A 401 3.96 24.53 6.27
N PHE A 402 4.71 24.80 5.20
CA PHE A 402 4.97 26.16 4.70
C PHE A 402 3.66 26.93 4.45
N GLY A 403 2.69 26.27 3.84
CA GLY A 403 1.36 26.82 3.60
C GLY A 403 0.60 27.20 4.86
N LEU A 404 0.61 26.30 5.85
CA LEU A 404 -0.03 26.51 7.14
C LEU A 404 0.58 27.68 7.90
N GLU A 405 1.90 27.82 7.87
CA GLU A 405 2.61 28.94 8.50
C GLU A 405 2.24 30.28 7.87
N ARG A 406 2.30 30.39 6.54
CA ARG A 406 1.89 31.60 5.81
C ARG A 406 0.43 31.99 6.06
N HIS A 407 -0.47 31.01 6.15
CA HIS A 407 -1.86 31.28 6.51
C HIS A 407 -1.97 31.85 7.94
N ARG A 408 -1.24 31.30 8.91
CA ARG A 408 -1.20 31.83 10.28
C ARG A 408 -0.70 33.26 10.31
N GLU A 409 0.33 33.60 9.56
CA GLU A 409 0.83 34.97 9.44
C GLU A 409 -0.23 35.93 8.88
N LEU A 410 -0.82 35.58 7.73
CA LEU A 410 -1.87 36.39 7.09
C LEU A 410 -3.08 36.60 8.02
N SER A 411 -3.46 35.57 8.79
CA SER A 411 -4.55 35.66 9.78
C SER A 411 -4.22 36.54 10.99
N LYS A 412 -2.94 36.69 11.36
CA LYS A 412 -2.51 37.62 12.40
C LYS A 412 -2.53 39.07 11.88
N PHE A 413 -2.18 39.28 10.62
CA PHE A 413 -2.24 40.59 9.98
C PHE A 413 -3.68 41.09 9.79
N SER A 414 -4.62 40.24 9.39
CA SER A 414 -6.03 40.63 9.25
C SER A 414 -6.67 41.01 10.59
N LYS A 415 -6.37 40.26 11.67
CA LYS A 415 -6.84 40.60 13.03
C LYS A 415 -6.21 41.87 13.62
N GLY A 416 -5.07 42.33 13.09
CA GLY A 416 -4.44 43.59 13.49
C GLY A 416 -5.06 44.83 12.83
N LEU A 417 -5.77 44.67 11.70
CA LEU A 417 -6.44 45.76 10.99
C LEU A 417 -7.88 46.00 11.48
N ASP A 418 -8.53 44.99 12.08
CA ASP A 418 -9.88 45.10 12.64
C ASP A 418 -9.98 45.85 13.99
N GLN A 419 -8.88 46.38 14.53
CA GLN A 419 -8.90 47.26 15.71
C GLN A 419 -8.83 48.76 15.38
N GLY A 420 -9.07 49.16 14.13
CA GLY A 420 -8.94 50.55 13.74
C GLY A 420 -9.74 50.98 12.52
N ASP A 421 -11.06 50.75 12.49
CA ASP A 421 -12.02 51.76 11.98
C ASP A 421 -13.45 51.29 12.23
N ALA A 422 -14.10 51.85 13.26
CA ALA A 422 -15.53 51.71 13.45
C ALA A 422 -16.18 53.04 13.05
N GLY A 423 -16.75 53.08 11.85
CA GLY A 423 -17.61 54.20 11.45
C GLY A 423 -17.94 54.25 9.97
N LEU A 424 -19.10 53.68 9.59
CA LEU A 424 -20.20 54.34 8.86
C LEU A 424 -21.07 53.29 8.15
N GLU A 425 -22.28 53.13 8.69
CA GLU A 425 -23.39 52.42 8.06
C GLU A 425 -23.84 53.13 6.78
N GLY A 426 -24.15 52.33 5.75
CA GLY A 426 -24.74 52.78 4.50
C GLY A 426 -25.49 51.65 3.81
N SER A 427 -26.76 51.50 4.19
CA SER A 427 -27.81 50.77 3.46
C SER A 427 -27.81 51.13 1.98
N LEU A 428 -27.95 50.13 1.10
CA LEU A 428 -28.74 50.23 -0.13
C LEU A 428 -29.08 48.85 -0.70
N ASP A 429 -30.39 48.66 -0.81
CA ASP A 429 -31.16 47.61 -1.44
C ASP A 429 -31.04 47.70 -2.98
N GLY A 430 -31.18 46.57 -3.69
CA GLY A 430 -31.01 46.56 -5.15
C GLY A 430 -31.12 45.18 -5.81
N THR A 431 -32.34 44.66 -5.87
CA THR A 431 -32.77 43.58 -6.76
C THR A 431 -32.60 43.95 -8.25
N ALA A 432 -32.10 43.04 -9.08
CA ALA A 432 -32.40 42.97 -10.51
C ALA A 432 -32.18 41.55 -11.07
N ASP A 433 -33.28 40.92 -11.46
CA ASP A 433 -33.36 39.79 -12.38
C ASP A 433 -32.87 40.17 -13.78
N VAL A 434 -32.20 39.25 -14.52
CA VAL A 434 -32.52 38.89 -15.92
C VAL A 434 -32.02 37.47 -16.25
N ASP A 435 -32.96 36.70 -16.79
CA ASP A 435 -32.97 35.43 -17.52
C ASP A 435 -31.75 34.95 -18.35
N GLY A 436 -31.54 33.63 -18.30
CA GLY A 436 -31.82 32.73 -19.44
C GLY A 436 -30.68 32.34 -20.40
N ALA A 437 -30.20 31.10 -20.30
CA ALA A 437 -29.88 30.25 -21.46
C ALA A 437 -29.76 28.78 -21.04
N ASP A 438 -30.73 27.98 -21.49
CA ASP A 438 -30.74 26.53 -21.46
C ASP A 438 -29.60 25.93 -22.31
N GLY A 439 -29.06 24.81 -21.83
CA GLY A 439 -28.13 23.96 -22.55
C GLY A 439 -27.99 22.63 -21.82
N GLU A 440 -28.92 21.72 -22.09
CA GLU A 440 -28.78 20.28 -21.82
C GLU A 440 -27.47 19.77 -22.45
N ASP A 441 -26.66 19.05 -21.67
CA ASP A 441 -26.18 17.75 -22.13
C ASP A 441 -25.67 16.91 -20.95
N SER A 442 -26.19 15.70 -20.94
CA SER A 442 -26.09 14.63 -19.96
C SER A 442 -24.86 13.74 -20.17
N GLU A 443 -24.47 13.06 -19.09
CA GLU A 443 -23.80 11.75 -19.04
C GLU A 443 -22.34 11.64 -19.53
N ASP A 444 -21.42 11.43 -18.57
CA ASP A 444 -20.57 10.22 -18.55
C ASP A 444 -19.84 10.08 -17.20
N ASN A 445 -20.49 9.45 -16.22
CA ASN A 445 -19.86 9.11 -14.94
C ASN A 445 -19.22 7.71 -15.04
N VAL A 446 -18.14 7.61 -15.82
CA VAL A 446 -17.23 6.45 -15.80
C VAL A 446 -16.21 6.71 -14.71
N ALA A 447 -16.29 5.99 -13.59
CA ALA A 447 -15.31 6.05 -12.51
C ALA A 447 -13.90 5.79 -13.06
N ARG A 448 -13.13 6.87 -13.26
CA ARG A 448 -11.71 6.83 -13.63
C ARG A 448 -10.94 6.28 -12.43
N PRO A 449 -9.95 5.38 -12.62
CA PRO A 449 -9.08 4.99 -11.52
C PRO A 449 -8.36 6.23 -10.96
N MET A 450 -8.45 6.44 -9.64
CA MET A 450 -7.79 7.57 -8.97
C MET A 450 -6.29 7.52 -9.21
N ARG A 451 -5.75 8.63 -9.73
CA ARG A 451 -4.32 8.84 -9.97
C ARG A 451 -3.61 9.11 -8.64
N LEU A 452 -2.27 9.09 -8.64
CA LEU A 452 -1.48 9.21 -7.40
C LEU A 452 -1.80 10.51 -6.64
N GLY A 453 -1.92 11.65 -7.34
CA GLY A 453 -2.34 12.91 -6.74
C GLY A 453 -3.77 12.87 -6.21
N ASP A 454 -4.69 12.25 -6.96
CA ASP A 454 -6.11 12.14 -6.57
C ASP A 454 -6.29 11.32 -5.28
N ARG A 455 -5.45 10.30 -5.06
CA ARG A 455 -5.50 9.46 -3.84
C ARG A 455 -5.11 10.23 -2.58
N LEU A 456 -4.10 11.10 -2.67
CA LEU A 456 -3.64 11.93 -1.54
C LEU A 456 -4.68 13.00 -1.16
N VAL A 457 -5.19 13.73 -2.15
CA VAL A 457 -6.21 14.76 -1.90
C VAL A 457 -7.48 14.17 -1.26
N HIS A 458 -7.86 12.95 -1.67
CA HIS A 458 -9.01 12.25 -1.09
C HIS A 458 -8.86 11.87 0.39
N GLU A 459 -7.65 11.56 0.87
CA GLU A 459 -7.42 11.26 2.29
C GLU A 459 -7.37 12.54 3.16
N TRP A 460 -7.05 13.69 2.56
CA TRP A 460 -6.90 14.96 3.27
C TRP A 460 -8.20 15.77 3.42
N SER A 461 -9.22 15.46 2.63
CA SER A 461 -10.55 16.04 2.78
C SER A 461 -11.36 15.34 3.89
N PHE A 462 -11.36 15.88 5.12
CA PHE A 462 -12.35 15.52 6.14
C PHE A 462 -13.14 16.76 6.60
N GLY A 463 -14.37 16.87 6.10
CA GLY A 463 -15.33 17.89 6.53
C GLY A 463 -16.48 18.12 5.56
N ASP A 464 -17.20 17.07 5.14
CA ASP A 464 -18.67 17.09 5.09
C ASP A 464 -19.23 15.77 4.56
N TRP A 465 -20.07 15.14 5.37
CA TRP A 465 -21.03 14.15 4.92
C TRP A 465 -22.42 14.80 4.92
N GLY A 466 -22.95 15.04 3.72
CA GLY A 466 -24.36 15.35 3.45
C GLY A 466 -24.48 16.28 2.23
N ASN A 467 -25.23 16.01 1.16
CA ASN A 467 -26.25 15.00 0.93
C ASN A 467 -26.67 15.02 -0.56
N ALA A 468 -26.75 13.86 -1.23
CA ALA A 468 -27.68 13.44 -2.31
C ALA A 468 -27.06 12.20 -3.02
N GLU A 469 -27.62 10.99 -3.09
CA GLU A 469 -28.96 10.45 -2.82
C GLU A 469 -28.88 8.95 -2.40
N ARG A 470 -29.99 8.47 -1.80
CA ARG A 470 -30.11 7.34 -0.84
C ARG A 470 -30.08 5.92 -1.44
N SER A 471 -29.60 4.94 -0.63
CA SER A 471 -30.46 3.82 -0.17
C SER A 471 -29.95 3.07 1.10
N TYR A 472 -30.58 3.42 2.22
CA TYR A 472 -31.02 2.65 3.40
C TYR A 472 -30.10 1.79 4.32
N ARG A 473 -30.19 2.16 5.62
CA ARG A 473 -30.18 1.37 6.89
C ARG A 473 -28.81 0.85 7.34
N VAL A 474 -28.33 1.15 8.56
CA VAL A 474 -28.92 0.97 9.90
C VAL A 474 -28.37 2.11 10.78
N GLY A 475 -29.15 2.99 11.41
CA GLY A 475 -30.13 2.67 12.44
C GLY A 475 -29.48 2.68 13.84
N ASP A 476 -29.12 3.88 14.31
CA ASP A 476 -29.02 4.32 15.70
C ASP A 476 -28.22 3.50 16.74
N ARG A 477 -27.10 4.11 17.19
CA ARG A 477 -26.69 4.30 18.61
C ARG A 477 -25.38 5.12 18.63
N LEU A 478 -25.43 6.43 18.85
CA LEU A 478 -25.48 7.16 20.13
C LEU A 478 -24.20 7.08 20.99
N VAL A 479 -23.44 8.19 20.89
CA VAL A 479 -22.75 9.03 21.92
C VAL A 479 -21.59 8.49 22.77
N GLN A 480 -20.51 9.30 22.75
CA GLN A 480 -19.50 9.63 23.78
C GLN A 480 -18.06 9.09 23.56
N GLY A 481 -17.10 10.04 23.63
CA GLY A 481 -15.65 9.81 23.79
C GLY A 481 -14.82 10.31 22.60
N GLU A 482 -14.55 11.60 22.48
CA GLU A 482 -13.27 12.25 22.87
C GLU A 482 -12.03 11.78 22.08
N TRP A 483 -11.49 12.68 21.26
CA TRP A 483 -10.15 12.57 20.64
C TRP A 483 -9.07 13.17 21.57
N PRO A 484 -7.81 12.70 21.54
CA PRO A 484 -6.78 13.13 22.48
C PRO A 484 -6.28 14.54 22.16
N ARG A 485 -6.50 15.49 23.07
CA ARG A 485 -5.87 16.82 23.07
C ARG A 485 -4.43 16.72 23.56
N ARG A 486 -3.45 17.22 22.78
CA ARG A 486 -2.18 17.70 23.34
C ARG A 486 -2.44 19.01 24.10
N ARG A 487 -1.87 19.13 25.31
CA ARG A 487 -1.98 20.28 26.22
C ARG A 487 -1.11 21.41 25.68
N ASP A 488 -1.71 22.55 25.37
CA ASP A 488 -1.42 23.82 26.02
C ASP A 488 -2.46 24.92 25.63
N GLY A 489 -2.75 25.82 26.58
CA GLY A 489 -3.30 27.15 26.29
C GLY A 489 -4.79 27.28 25.91
N SER A 490 -5.62 27.66 26.88
CA SER A 490 -7.03 28.04 26.71
C SER A 490 -7.22 29.36 25.95
N ILE A 491 -8.03 29.39 24.88
CA ILE A 491 -8.83 30.55 24.47
C ILE A 491 -10.22 30.09 24.01
N SER A 492 -11.22 30.86 24.42
CA SER A 492 -12.67 30.70 24.34
C SER A 492 -13.23 30.60 22.92
N SER A 493 -14.28 29.80 22.83
CA SER A 493 -15.21 29.65 21.71
C SER A 493 -15.98 30.93 21.38
N GLY A 494 -15.96 31.31 20.11
CA GLY A 494 -16.83 32.34 19.53
C GLY A 494 -16.13 33.04 18.37
N ASP A 495 -16.29 32.49 17.17
CA ASP A 495 -16.45 33.21 15.89
C ASP A 495 -16.38 32.22 14.73
N SER A 496 -17.51 32.04 14.04
CA SER A 496 -17.56 31.39 12.73
C SER A 496 -17.05 32.39 11.70
N LEU A 497 -15.76 32.29 11.37
CA LEU A 497 -15.14 32.97 10.23
C LEU A 497 -15.02 31.97 9.08
N ASP A 498 -15.51 32.35 7.91
CA ASP A 498 -15.37 31.63 6.64
C ASP A 498 -13.89 31.27 6.39
N ALA A 499 -13.53 30.03 6.74
CA ALA A 499 -12.25 29.44 6.43
C ALA A 499 -12.34 28.75 5.07
N THR A 500 -12.24 29.51 3.98
CA THR A 500 -11.76 28.95 2.70
C THR A 500 -10.30 28.56 2.86
N THR A 501 -10.09 27.47 3.58
CA THR A 501 -8.85 26.69 3.55
C THR A 501 -8.72 26.18 2.11
N ALA A 502 -7.71 26.63 1.37
CA ALA A 502 -7.47 26.15 0.02
C ALA A 502 -7.05 24.67 0.09
N GLN A 503 -8.02 23.77 -0.03
CA GLN A 503 -7.74 22.35 -0.13
C GLN A 503 -6.85 22.10 -1.35
N PRO A 504 -5.80 21.26 -1.24
CA PRO A 504 -4.93 20.95 -2.36
C PRO A 504 -5.74 20.30 -3.49
N ILE A 505 -5.45 20.65 -4.74
CA ILE A 505 -6.16 20.14 -5.91
C ILE A 505 -5.22 19.22 -6.68
N ALA A 506 -5.68 18.01 -6.98
CA ALA A 506 -4.94 17.05 -7.80
C ALA A 506 -5.27 17.21 -9.28
N LYS A 507 -4.24 17.18 -10.12
CA LYS A 507 -4.35 17.03 -11.58
C LYS A 507 -3.26 16.07 -12.03
N ASP A 508 -3.63 14.88 -12.44
CA ASP A 508 -2.72 13.84 -12.91
C ASP A 508 -1.71 13.34 -11.85
N ASN A 509 -0.42 13.62 -12.04
CA ASN A 509 0.69 13.39 -11.12
C ASN A 509 1.15 14.67 -10.40
N MET A 510 0.33 15.73 -10.47
CA MET A 510 0.59 17.04 -9.89
C MET A 510 -0.39 17.33 -8.74
N ILE A 511 0.13 17.92 -7.66
CA ILE A 511 -0.63 18.47 -6.54
C ILE A 511 -0.42 19.98 -6.53
N GLN A 512 -1.51 20.74 -6.51
CA GLN A 512 -1.50 22.19 -6.42
C GLN A 512 -1.87 22.66 -5.02
N PHE A 513 -1.05 23.55 -4.47
CA PHE A 513 -1.29 24.28 -3.24
C PHE A 513 -1.46 25.77 -3.54
N SER A 514 -2.31 26.47 -2.80
CA SER A 514 -2.55 27.91 -2.97
C SER A 514 -2.66 28.59 -1.61
N PHE A 515 -1.82 29.59 -1.37
CA PHE A 515 -1.71 30.31 -0.10
C PHE A 515 -1.69 31.82 -0.38
N GLY A 516 -2.83 32.48 -0.20
CA GLY A 516 -2.97 33.89 -0.55
C GLY A 516 -2.65 34.15 -2.03
N ALA A 517 -1.63 34.97 -2.29
CA ALA A 517 -1.16 35.26 -3.65
C ALA A 517 -0.20 34.20 -4.22
N THR A 518 0.30 33.29 -3.39
CA THR A 518 1.31 32.30 -3.78
C THR A 518 0.62 30.99 -4.17
N ARG A 519 1.09 30.35 -5.25
CA ARG A 519 0.66 29.03 -5.68
C ARG A 519 1.87 28.15 -5.94
N LEU A 520 1.81 26.89 -5.50
CA LEU A 520 2.89 25.90 -5.59
C LEU A 520 2.36 24.64 -6.26
N HIS A 521 3.05 24.15 -7.29
CA HIS A 521 2.70 22.91 -7.98
C HIS A 521 3.80 21.87 -7.78
N ILE A 522 3.46 20.73 -7.19
CA ILE A 522 4.37 19.59 -7.00
C ILE A 522 4.02 18.52 -8.02
N THR A 523 4.91 18.23 -8.96
CA THR A 523 4.72 17.20 -9.99
C THR A 523 5.68 16.05 -9.75
N TYR A 524 5.17 14.82 -9.67
CA TYR A 524 5.96 13.58 -9.51
C TYR A 524 6.13 12.85 -10.85
N ASP A 525 7.34 12.44 -11.22
CA ASP A 525 7.66 11.74 -12.48
C ASP A 525 7.09 12.47 -13.72
N GLY A 526 7.32 13.79 -13.78
CA GLY A 526 6.74 14.68 -14.78
C GLY A 526 7.70 14.97 -15.94
N THR A 527 7.35 14.53 -17.15
CA THR A 527 8.17 14.80 -18.34
C THR A 527 8.15 16.28 -18.75
N ILE A 528 9.34 16.85 -18.89
CA ILE A 528 9.58 18.19 -19.41
C ILE A 528 9.61 18.12 -20.95
N PRO A 529 8.85 18.97 -21.65
CA PRO A 529 8.85 19.02 -23.11
C PRO A 529 10.22 19.45 -23.65
N GLY A 530 10.57 18.94 -24.84
CA GLY A 530 11.80 19.29 -25.54
C GLY A 530 11.72 20.57 -26.39
N ASN A 531 10.57 21.24 -26.39
CA ASN A 531 10.34 22.46 -27.17
C ASN A 531 9.41 23.43 -26.46
N LEU A 532 9.44 24.69 -26.89
CA LEU A 532 8.69 25.80 -26.31
C LEU A 532 7.16 25.66 -26.50
N GLU A 533 6.74 25.16 -27.66
CA GLU A 533 5.33 25.11 -28.08
C GLU A 533 4.48 24.17 -27.22
N ALA A 534 5.11 23.14 -26.65
CA ALA A 534 4.47 22.18 -25.76
C ALA A 534 4.41 22.64 -24.28
N THR A 535 4.81 23.87 -23.96
CA THR A 535 4.76 24.39 -22.58
C THR A 535 3.38 24.93 -22.22
N GLU A 536 2.91 24.65 -21.00
CA GLU A 536 1.65 25.14 -20.45
C GLU A 536 1.93 25.96 -19.19
N LYS A 537 1.49 27.22 -19.13
CA LYS A 537 1.81 28.16 -18.03
C LYS A 537 1.59 27.57 -16.63
N PHE A 538 0.51 26.83 -16.42
CA PHE A 538 0.15 26.29 -15.09
C PHE A 538 0.35 24.77 -14.98
N GLY A 539 0.64 24.06 -16.06
CA GLY A 539 0.85 22.61 -16.05
C GLY A 539 2.32 22.22 -16.15
N VAL A 540 3.04 22.84 -17.08
CA VAL A 540 4.46 22.62 -17.35
C VAL A 540 5.07 23.91 -17.92
N PRO A 541 5.43 24.87 -17.05
CA PRO A 541 5.88 26.20 -17.46
C PRO A 541 7.29 26.22 -18.06
N ILE A 542 7.94 25.07 -18.16
CA ILE A 542 9.34 24.92 -18.56
C ILE A 542 9.48 23.95 -19.73
N TYR A 543 10.54 24.13 -20.52
CA TYR A 543 11.01 23.17 -21.52
C TYR A 543 12.53 22.98 -21.36
N THR A 544 13.06 21.89 -21.89
CA THR A 544 14.51 21.60 -21.86
C THR A 544 15.09 21.52 -23.26
N THR A 545 16.31 22.03 -23.45
CA THR A 545 17.11 21.81 -24.66
C THR A 545 18.05 20.60 -24.53
N GLY A 546 18.07 19.97 -23.35
CA GLY A 546 18.87 18.77 -23.08
C GLY A 546 18.13 17.47 -23.38
N THR A 547 18.85 16.35 -23.33
CA THR A 547 18.26 15.00 -23.50
C THR A 547 17.67 14.45 -22.21
N ASN A 548 18.03 15.02 -21.06
CA ASN A 548 17.47 14.66 -19.76
C ASN A 548 16.27 15.56 -19.49
N ASN A 549 15.10 14.95 -19.33
CA ASN A 549 13.84 15.68 -19.28
C ASN A 549 12.80 15.09 -18.31
N ASN A 550 13.19 14.21 -17.41
CA ASN A 550 12.25 13.54 -16.51
C ASN A 550 12.84 13.51 -15.10
N PRO A 551 12.81 14.64 -14.37
CA PRO A 551 13.20 14.68 -12.96
C PRO A 551 12.17 13.90 -12.12
N ASP A 552 12.61 13.38 -10.97
CA ASP A 552 11.73 12.60 -10.10
C ASP A 552 10.64 13.49 -9.49
N VAL A 553 10.98 14.72 -9.07
CA VAL A 553 10.02 15.72 -8.60
C VAL A 553 10.34 17.11 -9.16
N ARG A 554 9.29 17.85 -9.50
CA ARG A 554 9.33 19.25 -9.91
C ARG A 554 8.42 20.09 -9.03
N LEU A 555 8.97 21.14 -8.43
CA LEU A 555 8.22 22.10 -7.61
C LEU A 555 8.21 23.46 -8.32
N ASP A 556 7.06 23.85 -8.88
CA ASP A 556 6.88 25.12 -9.59
C ASP A 556 6.24 26.17 -8.67
N LEU A 557 6.80 27.37 -8.61
CA LEU A 557 6.33 28.48 -7.78
C LEU A 557 5.70 29.57 -8.63
N PHE A 558 4.59 30.12 -8.12
CA PHE A 558 3.86 31.22 -8.71
C PHE A 558 3.48 32.25 -7.65
N VAL A 559 3.54 33.54 -8.01
CA VAL A 559 3.04 34.66 -7.21
C VAL A 559 2.10 35.49 -8.08
N ARG A 560 0.86 35.71 -7.64
CA ARG A 560 -0.19 36.44 -8.39
C ARG A 560 -0.34 35.93 -9.84
N ASP A 561 -0.36 34.61 -10.01
CA ASP A 561 -0.40 33.90 -11.30
C ASP A 561 0.82 34.15 -12.22
N VAL A 562 1.90 34.75 -11.72
CA VAL A 562 3.19 34.87 -12.42
C VAL A 562 4.09 33.72 -12.00
N TYR A 563 4.64 32.99 -12.97
CA TYR A 563 5.58 31.91 -12.71
C TYR A 563 6.95 32.51 -12.33
N ILE A 564 7.46 32.18 -11.14
CA ILE A 564 8.68 32.77 -10.58
C ILE A 564 9.87 31.80 -10.59
N GLY A 565 9.63 30.50 -10.79
CA GLY A 565 10.69 29.52 -11.02
C GLY A 565 10.32 28.10 -10.59
N THR A 566 11.28 27.20 -10.73
CA THR A 566 11.18 25.77 -10.41
C THR A 566 12.34 25.36 -9.50
N ILE A 567 12.06 24.53 -8.50
CA ILE A 567 13.05 23.69 -7.83
C ILE A 567 12.92 22.28 -8.41
N MET A 568 14.04 21.70 -8.88
CA MET A 568 14.07 20.32 -9.35
C MET A 568 14.62 19.42 -8.27
N ILE A 569 14.01 18.26 -8.07
CA ILE A 569 14.38 17.32 -7.01
C ILE A 569 14.54 15.94 -7.64
N ASP A 570 15.64 15.28 -7.33
CA ASP A 570 16.02 13.98 -7.88
C ASP A 570 16.47 13.06 -6.74
N MET A 571 15.82 11.91 -6.58
CA MET A 571 16.02 10.97 -5.49
C MET A 571 16.95 9.86 -5.93
N LYS A 572 18.13 9.79 -5.31
CA LYS A 572 19.16 8.80 -5.64
C LYS A 572 19.41 7.87 -4.46
N TYR A 573 18.93 6.63 -4.58
CA TYR A 573 19.18 5.54 -3.62
C TYR A 573 20.62 4.97 -3.71
N ARG A 574 21.63 5.82 -3.51
CA ARG A 574 23.05 5.46 -3.61
C ARG A 574 23.92 6.28 -2.66
N LYS A 575 25.15 5.81 -2.40
CA LYS A 575 26.12 6.57 -1.59
C LYS A 575 26.50 7.88 -2.29
N LYS A 576 26.76 8.93 -1.50
CA LYS A 576 27.16 10.26 -1.97
C LYS A 576 28.28 10.22 -3.04
N HIS A 577 29.38 9.52 -2.79
CA HIS A 577 30.52 9.48 -3.71
C HIS A 577 30.22 8.81 -5.07
N ALA A 578 29.14 8.02 -5.17
CA ALA A 578 28.70 7.39 -6.41
C ALA A 578 27.73 8.27 -7.22
N LEU A 579 27.41 9.49 -6.73
CA LEU A 579 26.56 10.46 -7.44
C LEU A 579 27.32 11.20 -8.53
N THR A 580 28.66 11.12 -8.57
CA THR A 580 29.49 11.74 -9.62
C THR A 580 29.08 11.33 -11.04
N ASP A 581 28.59 10.11 -11.21
CA ASP A 581 28.17 9.57 -12.51
C ASP A 581 26.85 10.20 -13.00
N SER A 582 26.02 10.69 -12.08
CA SER A 582 24.77 11.40 -12.38
C SER A 582 24.97 12.89 -12.64
N MET A 583 26.19 13.42 -12.46
CA MET A 583 26.44 14.86 -12.57
C MET A 583 26.11 15.44 -13.94
N ARG A 584 26.28 14.68 -15.04
CA ARG A 584 25.88 15.14 -16.38
C ARG A 584 24.37 15.33 -16.49
N GLN A 585 23.59 14.44 -15.88
CA GLN A 585 22.14 14.54 -15.85
C GLN A 585 21.69 15.76 -15.04
N LEU A 586 22.21 15.89 -13.81
CA LEU A 586 21.86 16.96 -12.88
C LEU A 586 22.25 18.35 -13.40
N THR A 587 23.45 18.45 -14.00
CA THR A 587 23.88 19.70 -14.65
C THR A 587 22.97 20.07 -15.82
N SER A 588 22.45 19.09 -16.56
CA SER A 588 21.48 19.35 -17.64
C SER A 588 20.17 19.94 -17.10
N TYR A 589 19.70 19.52 -15.93
CA TYR A 589 18.51 20.09 -15.30
C TYR A 589 18.73 21.56 -14.89
N ALA A 590 19.89 21.89 -14.30
CA ALA A 590 20.22 23.25 -13.93
C ALA A 590 20.43 24.18 -15.15
N ASP A 591 21.17 23.74 -16.16
CA ASP A 591 21.69 24.65 -17.20
C ASP A 591 20.86 24.68 -18.50
N ASN A 592 20.10 23.63 -18.83
CA ASN A 592 19.42 23.49 -20.12
C ASN A 592 17.90 23.74 -20.09
N VAL A 593 17.35 24.05 -18.92
CA VAL A 593 15.91 24.32 -18.75
C VAL A 593 15.61 25.79 -18.97
N ARG A 594 14.53 26.08 -19.70
CA ARG A 594 14.10 27.44 -20.10
C ARG A 594 12.59 27.60 -19.89
N SER A 595 12.14 28.83 -19.71
CA SER A 595 10.71 29.14 -19.55
C SER A 595 10.37 30.47 -20.22
N PRO A 596 9.31 30.54 -21.05
CA PRO A 596 8.78 31.81 -21.54
C PRO A 596 7.96 32.57 -20.50
N TYR A 597 7.60 31.93 -19.37
CA TYR A 597 6.68 32.48 -18.38
C TYR A 597 7.39 33.11 -17.18
N ILE A 598 8.70 32.91 -17.05
CA ILE A 598 9.51 33.35 -15.90
C ILE A 598 9.40 34.87 -15.69
N TYR A 599 8.96 35.25 -14.49
CA TYR A 599 8.71 36.62 -14.05
C TYR A 599 7.76 37.44 -14.95
N GLY A 600 7.05 36.80 -15.89
CA GLY A 600 6.22 37.48 -16.89
C GLY A 600 6.99 38.44 -17.82
N LYS A 601 8.33 38.30 -17.91
CA LYS A 601 9.19 39.27 -18.63
C LYS A 601 9.30 38.93 -20.11
N ARG A 602 9.36 39.96 -20.97
CA ARG A 602 9.57 39.80 -22.43
C ARG A 602 10.97 39.27 -22.80
N ARG A 603 11.99 39.49 -21.98
CA ARG A 603 13.38 39.03 -22.19
C ARG A 603 13.71 37.85 -21.27
N TRP A 604 12.79 36.88 -21.19
CA TRP A 604 12.88 35.71 -20.33
C TRP A 604 14.14 34.86 -20.54
N GLN A 605 14.77 34.91 -21.72
CA GLN A 605 15.98 34.14 -22.05
C GLN A 605 17.19 34.46 -21.18
N LYS A 606 17.17 35.60 -20.49
CA LYS A 606 18.23 36.01 -19.55
C LYS A 606 18.12 35.35 -18.18
N TYR A 607 16.95 34.80 -17.87
CA TYR A 607 16.63 34.23 -16.57
C TYR A 607 16.80 32.72 -16.63
N ARG A 608 17.32 32.15 -15.55
CA ARG A 608 17.34 30.71 -15.33
C ARG A 608 16.08 30.35 -14.55
N PRO A 609 15.17 29.53 -15.10
CA PRO A 609 13.93 29.20 -14.41
C PRO A 609 14.11 28.16 -13.32
N VAL A 610 15.18 27.36 -13.37
CA VAL A 610 15.52 26.41 -12.29
C VAL A 610 16.38 27.15 -11.28
N HIS A 611 15.84 27.37 -10.09
CA HIS A 611 16.54 28.03 -8.99
C HIS A 611 17.66 27.14 -8.47
N GLN A 612 17.31 25.91 -8.13
CA GLN A 612 18.24 24.90 -7.61
C GLN A 612 17.78 23.48 -8.00
N VAL A 613 18.75 22.59 -8.21
CA VAL A 613 18.54 21.14 -8.31
C VAL A 613 18.94 20.50 -6.98
N LEU A 614 17.97 19.91 -6.27
CA LEU A 614 18.21 19.13 -5.07
C LEU A 614 18.39 17.65 -5.42
N VAL A 615 19.42 17.04 -4.87
CA VAL A 615 19.64 15.59 -4.97
C VAL A 615 19.49 14.99 -3.59
N LEU A 616 18.42 14.23 -3.39
CA LEU A 616 18.12 13.58 -2.13
C LEU A 616 18.73 12.17 -2.13
N TYR A 617 19.47 11.83 -1.08
CA TYR A 617 20.08 10.50 -0.96
C TYR A 617 20.05 10.01 0.49
N PRO A 618 19.92 8.68 0.70
CA PRO A 618 19.99 8.13 2.05
C PRO A 618 21.44 8.12 2.52
N GLU A 619 21.67 8.67 3.70
CA GLU A 619 22.93 8.52 4.43
C GLU A 619 22.72 7.54 5.58
N LYS A 620 23.32 6.35 5.47
CA LYS A 620 23.00 5.20 6.33
C LYS A 620 23.26 5.48 7.80
N HIS A 621 24.24 6.32 8.11
CA HIS A 621 24.65 6.60 9.49
C HIS A 621 24.14 7.95 10.00
N GLY A 622 23.15 8.52 9.31
CA GLY A 622 22.72 9.89 9.54
C GLY A 622 23.73 10.87 8.95
N GLY A 623 23.22 11.82 8.17
CA GLY A 623 24.00 12.92 7.62
C GLY A 623 23.19 14.19 7.76
N ILE A 624 23.84 15.26 8.18
CA ILE A 624 23.24 16.60 8.34
C ILE A 624 23.97 17.66 7.50
N GLU A 625 25.00 17.26 6.76
CA GLU A 625 25.75 18.17 5.90
C GLU A 625 25.16 18.20 4.48
N VAL A 626 24.69 19.37 4.09
CA VAL A 626 24.38 19.68 2.69
C VAL A 626 25.67 20.01 1.96
N ASP A 627 25.86 19.41 0.80
CA ASP A 627 27.00 19.70 -0.07
C ASP A 627 26.52 20.48 -1.29
N GLU A 628 26.81 21.77 -1.30
CA GLU A 628 26.56 22.65 -2.44
C GLU A 628 27.75 22.56 -3.39
N LEU A 629 27.50 22.12 -4.63
CA LEU A 629 28.58 21.92 -5.59
C LEU A 629 29.03 23.27 -6.16
N ASP A 630 30.22 23.71 -5.76
CA ASP A 630 30.84 24.99 -6.15
C ASP A 630 30.58 25.37 -7.62
N GLY A 631 29.91 26.52 -7.81
CA GLY A 631 29.63 27.09 -9.13
C GLY A 631 28.50 26.41 -9.92
N ARG A 632 27.72 25.52 -9.30
CA ARG A 632 26.54 24.88 -9.90
C ARG A 632 25.36 25.02 -8.96
N SER A 633 24.18 25.33 -9.51
CA SER A 633 22.91 25.36 -8.77
C SER A 633 22.43 23.94 -8.43
N ILE A 634 23.28 23.15 -7.76
CA ILE A 634 23.03 21.75 -7.38
C ILE A 634 23.43 21.56 -5.91
N SER A 635 22.50 21.09 -5.08
CA SER A 635 22.76 20.73 -3.68
C SER A 635 22.49 19.25 -3.44
N LEU A 636 23.44 18.57 -2.81
CA LEU A 636 23.27 17.19 -2.34
C LEU A 636 22.77 17.25 -0.89
N VAL A 637 21.55 16.77 -0.65
CA VAL A 637 20.88 16.85 0.64
C VAL A 637 20.62 15.44 1.17
N PRO A 638 21.12 15.09 2.38
CA PRO A 638 20.81 13.81 2.99
C PRO A 638 19.32 13.76 3.38
N LEU A 639 18.66 12.65 3.08
CA LEU A 639 17.29 12.38 3.52
C LEU A 639 17.16 10.89 3.83
N THR A 640 17.10 10.54 5.11
CA THR A 640 17.05 9.15 5.57
C THR A 640 15.76 8.91 6.39
N PRO A 641 14.99 7.85 6.11
CA PRO A 641 13.82 7.48 6.92
C PRO A 641 14.20 7.22 8.38
N ALA A 642 13.28 7.49 9.32
CA ALA A 642 13.48 7.38 10.77
C ALA A 642 14.56 8.28 11.40
N GLU A 643 15.30 9.05 10.59
CA GLU A 643 16.30 10.02 11.05
C GLU A 643 15.73 11.44 11.06
N ASP A 644 16.50 12.38 11.61
CA ASP A 644 16.19 13.80 11.57
C ASP A 644 16.18 14.34 10.13
N GLN A 645 15.06 14.98 9.75
CA GLN A 645 14.84 15.54 8.41
C GLN A 645 14.97 17.06 8.39
N THR A 646 15.30 17.70 9.51
CA THR A 646 15.33 19.17 9.67
C THR A 646 16.18 19.84 8.59
N VAL A 647 17.35 19.29 8.27
CA VAL A 647 18.24 19.85 7.23
C VAL A 647 17.58 19.88 5.86
N PHE A 648 16.85 18.84 5.48
CA PHE A 648 16.09 18.80 4.24
C PHE A 648 14.95 19.83 4.25
N GLN A 649 14.20 19.89 5.36
CA GLN A 649 13.08 20.82 5.53
C GLN A 649 13.55 22.27 5.43
N GLU A 650 14.55 22.66 6.23
CA GLU A 650 15.15 23.99 6.23
C GLU A 650 15.74 24.37 4.86
N THR A 651 16.39 23.43 4.17
CA THR A 651 16.94 23.68 2.83
C THR A 651 15.84 23.99 1.83
N LEU A 652 14.76 23.19 1.80
CA LEU A 652 13.67 23.40 0.86
C LEU A 652 12.89 24.70 1.17
N LEU A 653 12.63 24.97 2.45
CA LEU A 653 11.98 26.20 2.90
C LEU A 653 12.80 27.44 2.53
N ARG A 654 14.11 27.43 2.81
CA ARG A 654 15.03 28.50 2.44
C ARG A 654 14.98 28.80 0.94
N LEU A 655 15.03 27.78 0.10
CA LEU A 655 14.99 27.98 -1.36
C LEU A 655 13.66 28.59 -1.81
N MET A 656 12.54 28.16 -1.23
CA MET A 656 11.24 28.74 -1.53
C MET A 656 11.15 30.20 -1.10
N GLU A 657 11.70 30.54 0.07
CA GLU A 657 11.75 31.93 0.57
C GLU A 657 12.65 32.82 -0.29
N GLU A 658 13.83 32.34 -0.67
CA GLU A 658 14.74 33.05 -1.59
C GLU A 658 14.04 33.38 -2.91
N MET A 659 13.35 32.41 -3.51
CA MET A 659 12.60 32.64 -4.75
C MET A 659 11.48 33.68 -4.59
N LEU A 660 10.82 33.72 -3.43
CA LEU A 660 9.80 34.73 -3.14
C LEU A 660 10.40 36.12 -2.97
N LEU A 661 11.55 36.23 -2.30
CA LEU A 661 12.29 37.50 -2.15
C LEU A 661 12.79 38.01 -3.51
N GLU A 662 13.35 37.14 -4.35
CA GLU A 662 13.76 37.50 -5.72
C GLU A 662 12.57 37.99 -6.57
N ALA A 663 11.39 37.39 -6.40
CA ALA A 663 10.18 37.85 -7.07
C ALA A 663 9.78 39.27 -6.63
N GLU A 664 9.90 39.59 -5.33
CA GLU A 664 9.67 40.94 -4.81
C GLU A 664 10.67 41.96 -5.39
N GLU A 665 11.96 41.59 -5.49
CA GLU A 665 13.00 42.42 -6.12
C GLU A 665 12.73 42.67 -7.61
N GLU A 666 12.15 41.68 -8.31
CA GLU A 666 11.71 41.79 -9.69
C GLU A 666 10.37 42.53 -9.87
N GLY A 667 9.75 42.95 -8.76
CA GLY A 667 8.56 43.79 -8.68
C GLY A 667 7.23 43.05 -8.84
N ILE A 668 7.16 41.77 -8.44
CA ILE A 668 5.97 40.90 -8.59
C ILE A 668 5.09 40.89 -7.32
#